data_AF-A0A9E2TTX2-F1
#
_entry.id   AF-A0A9E2TTX2-F1
#
_cell.length_a   1.000
_cell.length_b   1.000
_cell.length_c   1.000
_cell.angle_alpha   90.00
_cell.angle_beta   90.00
_cell.angle_gamma   90.00
#
_symmetry.space_group_name_H-M   'P 1'
#
loop_
_entity.id
_entity.type
_entity.pdbx_description
1 polymer ?
#
loop_
_entity_poly.entity_id
_entity_poly.type
_entity_poly.pdbx_seq_one_letter_code
_entity_poly.pdbx_strand_id
1 'polypeptide(L)'
;MHYFIGDLGHLFVITSFVSAILATYAFFQAQKEGSNWKQYSKLIFYVHAVSIIGVCVTLFLIIHNHYFEYHYAYNYTSKILPYYYQISSFWNGQEGSFLLWMFWNVILGLVIIHTNKKWKAPVMTVFAFTQIFLTSMILGVVVFNVKIGSSPFILLRDAVQDPIFNMNPDFVPQDGRGLNPLLQNYWMVIHPPTLFLGFASTVVPFAYCMGGLMKKDYKEWIRPALPWAQFSAAILGIGILMGAYWAYETLNFGGYWNWDPVENAIYVPWLVLVAAIHTMIAFRKSPTALKTSIILVTATYILIIYSTFLTRSGILGNTSVHSFTDLGLSGQLLIYLLVFIGITTFLIARSWKKMPSESSEISAYSREFWIFMGAVTLSLMAFQVILPTSIPVYNSFMGLFGIDSNVAPPVDQVAFYTDFQLYFAIVLAILSGTGQFFWWNKMDKTKLKESLTLPVIISLIVSAAIFVLARIQDPAYLALLTASVYSVVANGKILLQFSKSNIKLSGGSIAHIGVAMMLIGILFSSGYSKILSKNNTGLLWNKEFPDEVNQNNLLLFLNEPRQMGEYSLHYKGIRKKTTDHGFVDINSVAATGHPLKLVVTADEVSSSGKQLNPGDTVDIINAENSYFEVLYEKESGKSFTLYPRLQINETMGMTVFSPDINRTVTADLYSHVRTFPDPEQEIEWSEEESVKVVPGTQFFINDYVAVLKDIQAVNNLEGVQLAEGDIAVKAIIEIEGETKTYTAEPYYIIKDRMAGKIPATVYDLASKITIQEILPAENSFVLGISRTQKDWIILEAVEKPFINILWLGTFLFSIGFGIAIYRRYTEFKQMRNKGME
;
A
#
# COMPACT_ATOMS: atom_id res chain seq x y z
N MET A 1 -9.05 6.79 -33.96
CA MET A 1 -9.37 5.45 -33.43
C MET A 1 -8.27 4.49 -33.86
N HIS A 2 -7.53 3.93 -32.93
CA HIS A 2 -6.35 3.10 -33.16
C HIS A 2 -6.67 1.60 -33.09
N TYR A 3 -7.60 1.10 -33.90
CA TYR A 3 -8.10 -0.27 -33.77
C TYR A 3 -7.01 -1.36 -33.87
N PHE A 4 -6.03 -1.17 -34.76
CA PHE A 4 -4.98 -2.17 -35.03
C PHE A 4 -4.22 -2.61 -33.77
N ILE A 5 -3.89 -1.69 -32.85
CA ILE A 5 -3.13 -2.05 -31.65
C ILE A 5 -3.97 -2.92 -30.69
N GLY A 6 -5.27 -2.66 -30.60
CA GLY A 6 -6.20 -3.49 -29.84
C GLY A 6 -6.43 -4.84 -30.49
N ASP A 7 -6.62 -4.90 -31.82
CA ASP A 7 -6.78 -6.15 -32.56
C ASP A 7 -5.53 -7.04 -32.45
N LEU A 8 -4.34 -6.44 -32.51
CA LEU A 8 -3.07 -7.13 -32.25
C LEU A 8 -3.00 -7.66 -30.82
N GLY A 9 -3.46 -6.87 -29.85
CA GLY A 9 -3.61 -7.28 -28.45
C GLY A 9 -4.53 -8.50 -28.30
N HIS A 10 -5.72 -8.47 -28.91
CA HIS A 10 -6.66 -9.60 -28.91
C HIS A 10 -6.07 -10.85 -29.57
N LEU A 11 -5.36 -10.70 -30.70
CA LEU A 11 -4.66 -11.80 -31.35
C LEU A 11 -3.64 -12.45 -30.41
N PHE A 12 -2.86 -11.65 -29.68
CA PHE A 12 -1.92 -12.17 -28.70
C PHE A 12 -2.61 -12.86 -27.52
N VAL A 13 -3.75 -12.34 -27.03
CA VAL A 13 -4.55 -13.01 -25.99
C VAL A 13 -5.02 -14.39 -26.46
N ILE A 14 -5.64 -14.48 -27.64
CA ILE A 14 -6.13 -15.74 -28.20
C ILE A 14 -4.97 -16.72 -28.41
N THR A 15 -3.86 -16.24 -28.99
CA THR A 15 -2.66 -17.06 -29.22
C THR A 15 -2.09 -17.56 -27.89
N SER A 16 -2.07 -16.73 -26.86
CA SER A 16 -1.60 -17.11 -25.52
C SER A 16 -2.45 -18.22 -24.89
N PHE A 17 -3.78 -18.14 -25.03
CA PHE A 17 -4.71 -19.15 -24.50
C PHE A 17 -4.57 -20.49 -25.23
N VAL A 18 -4.59 -20.47 -26.57
CA VAL A 18 -4.43 -21.69 -27.39
C VAL A 18 -3.07 -22.33 -27.16
N SER A 19 -2.00 -21.52 -27.15
CA SER A 19 -0.64 -22.04 -26.91
C SER A 19 -0.45 -22.57 -25.48
N ALA A 20 -1.15 -22.05 -24.46
CA ALA A 20 -1.12 -22.61 -23.11
C ALA A 20 -1.74 -24.03 -23.05
N ILE A 21 -2.85 -24.25 -23.75
CA ILE A 21 -3.49 -25.58 -23.87
C ILE A 21 -2.54 -26.55 -24.58
N LEU A 22 -2.01 -26.14 -25.73
CA LEU A 22 -1.09 -26.96 -26.51
C LEU A 22 0.22 -27.25 -25.76
N ALA A 23 0.77 -26.26 -25.03
CA ALA A 23 1.96 -26.43 -24.22
C ALA A 23 1.72 -27.44 -23.09
N THR A 24 0.57 -27.36 -22.41
CA THR A 24 0.19 -28.30 -21.35
C THR A 24 0.19 -29.73 -21.87
N TYR A 25 -0.50 -29.96 -22.98
CA TYR A 25 -0.56 -31.27 -23.63
C TYR A 25 0.82 -31.75 -24.08
N ALA A 26 1.59 -30.89 -24.76
CA ALA A 26 2.90 -31.23 -25.28
C ALA A 26 3.90 -31.57 -24.15
N PHE A 27 3.92 -30.80 -23.06
CA PHE A 27 4.76 -31.11 -21.90
C PHE A 27 4.31 -32.39 -21.20
N PHE A 28 3.01 -32.64 -21.09
CA PHE A 28 2.49 -33.89 -20.53
C PHE A 28 2.94 -35.11 -21.34
N GLN A 29 2.86 -35.03 -22.68
CA GLN A 29 3.36 -36.10 -23.56
C GLN A 29 4.89 -36.20 -23.57
N ALA A 30 5.61 -35.10 -23.34
CA ALA A 30 7.07 -35.09 -23.23
C ALA A 30 7.60 -35.78 -21.96
N GLN A 31 6.73 -36.11 -21.00
CA GLN A 31 7.09 -36.88 -19.81
C GLN A 31 7.42 -38.35 -20.13
N LYS A 32 6.89 -38.88 -21.24
CA LYS A 32 7.14 -40.26 -21.68
C LYS A 32 8.57 -40.40 -22.22
N GLU A 33 9.22 -41.53 -21.94
CA GLU A 33 10.54 -41.85 -22.49
C GLU A 33 10.47 -41.94 -24.03
N GLY A 34 11.55 -41.52 -24.72
CA GLY A 34 11.59 -41.50 -26.20
C GLY A 34 10.66 -40.49 -26.91
N SER A 35 9.91 -39.66 -26.18
CA SER A 35 8.91 -38.76 -26.77
C SER A 35 9.51 -37.64 -27.65
N ASN A 36 9.04 -37.56 -28.91
CA ASN A 36 9.38 -36.47 -29.85
C ASN A 36 8.82 -35.10 -29.41
N TRP A 37 7.85 -35.08 -28.49
CA TRP A 37 7.22 -33.85 -27.97
C TRP A 37 8.16 -32.96 -27.14
N LYS A 38 9.37 -33.44 -26.78
CA LYS A 38 10.35 -32.68 -26.00
C LYS A 38 10.86 -31.41 -26.69
N GLN A 39 10.95 -31.40 -28.02
CA GLN A 39 11.34 -30.20 -28.77
C GLN A 39 10.14 -29.28 -29.02
N TYR A 40 9.01 -29.85 -29.47
CA TYR A 40 7.78 -29.11 -29.74
C TYR A 40 7.23 -28.39 -28.50
N SER A 41 7.23 -29.03 -27.34
CA SER A 41 6.75 -28.42 -26.09
C SER A 41 7.46 -27.12 -25.72
N LYS A 42 8.79 -27.03 -25.94
CA LYS A 42 9.55 -25.81 -25.71
C LYS A 42 9.18 -24.72 -26.70
N LEU A 43 9.08 -25.05 -28.00
CA LEU A 43 8.72 -24.09 -29.04
C LEU A 43 7.33 -23.49 -28.78
N ILE A 44 6.34 -24.33 -28.46
CA ILE A 44 4.99 -23.88 -28.13
C ILE A 44 4.99 -22.96 -26.91
N PHE A 45 5.79 -23.27 -25.88
CA PHE A 45 5.92 -22.40 -24.71
C PHE A 45 6.63 -21.07 -25.03
N TYR A 46 7.59 -21.05 -25.95
CA TYR A 46 8.19 -19.78 -26.41
C TYR A 46 7.17 -18.93 -27.18
N VAL A 47 6.32 -19.54 -28.01
CA VAL A 47 5.22 -18.83 -28.67
C VAL A 47 4.26 -18.25 -27.63
N HIS A 48 3.88 -19.04 -26.62
CA HIS A 48 3.08 -18.56 -25.48
C HIS A 48 3.74 -17.38 -24.77
N ALA A 49 5.03 -17.48 -24.45
CA ALA A 49 5.79 -16.42 -23.79
C ALA A 49 5.83 -15.12 -24.60
N VAL A 50 6.12 -15.22 -25.90
CA VAL A 50 6.11 -14.07 -26.82
C VAL A 50 4.71 -13.46 -26.90
N SER A 51 3.65 -14.28 -26.87
CA SER A 51 2.28 -13.80 -26.92
C SER A 51 1.93 -13.00 -25.66
N ILE A 52 2.26 -13.49 -24.47
CA ILE A 52 2.05 -12.75 -23.20
C ILE A 52 2.82 -11.43 -23.17
N ILE A 53 4.08 -11.44 -23.63
CA ILE A 53 4.88 -10.21 -23.75
C ILE A 53 4.21 -9.26 -24.77
N GLY A 54 3.71 -9.79 -25.88
CA GLY A 54 2.92 -9.04 -26.87
C GLY A 54 1.73 -8.34 -26.25
N VAL A 55 0.91 -9.05 -25.45
CA VAL A 55 -0.23 -8.46 -24.71
C VAL A 55 0.23 -7.32 -23.78
N CYS A 56 1.33 -7.52 -23.04
CA CYS A 56 1.84 -6.49 -22.13
C CYS A 56 2.31 -5.24 -22.91
N VAL A 57 3.03 -5.44 -24.02
CA VAL A 57 3.53 -4.34 -24.84
C VAL A 57 2.38 -3.58 -25.49
N THR A 58 1.38 -4.25 -26.06
CA THR A 58 0.25 -3.56 -26.70
C THR A 58 -0.58 -2.78 -25.69
N LEU A 59 -0.86 -3.34 -24.51
CA LEU A 59 -1.58 -2.62 -23.45
C LEU A 59 -0.79 -1.41 -22.92
N PHE A 60 0.52 -1.56 -22.71
CA PHE A 60 1.37 -0.45 -22.28
C PHE A 60 1.41 0.67 -23.34
N LEU A 61 1.48 0.33 -24.63
CA LEU A 61 1.42 1.32 -25.70
C LEU A 61 0.07 2.07 -25.73
N ILE A 62 -1.04 1.39 -25.48
CA ILE A 62 -2.37 2.01 -25.36
C ILE A 62 -2.41 3.01 -24.20
N ILE A 63 -1.87 2.62 -23.04
CA ILE A 63 -1.82 3.49 -21.84
C ILE A 63 -0.91 4.70 -22.09
N HIS A 64 0.32 4.46 -22.56
CA HIS A 64 1.33 5.50 -22.73
C HIS A 64 0.97 6.54 -23.80
N ASN A 65 0.31 6.12 -24.89
CA ASN A 65 -0.15 7.04 -25.93
C ASN A 65 -1.54 7.63 -25.64
N HIS A 66 -2.11 7.36 -24.46
CA HIS A 66 -3.40 7.91 -24.03
C HIS A 66 -4.54 7.61 -25.01
N TYR A 67 -4.62 6.37 -25.51
CA TYR A 67 -5.70 5.94 -26.41
C TYR A 67 -7.00 5.71 -25.61
N PHE A 68 -7.68 6.81 -25.28
CA PHE A 68 -8.91 6.84 -24.46
C PHE A 68 -10.14 6.23 -25.16
N GLU A 69 -10.03 5.83 -26.42
CA GLU A 69 -11.02 4.94 -27.04
C GLU A 69 -11.04 3.54 -26.39
N TYR A 70 -10.00 3.15 -25.65
CA TYR A 70 -9.95 1.91 -24.88
C TYR A 70 -10.39 2.16 -23.44
N HIS A 71 -11.33 1.32 -22.96
CA HIS A 71 -11.89 1.41 -21.61
C HIS A 71 -10.81 1.37 -20.51
N TYR A 72 -9.77 0.55 -20.71
CA TYR A 72 -8.68 0.41 -19.75
C TYR A 72 -7.87 1.71 -19.61
N ALA A 73 -7.46 2.33 -20.73
CA ALA A 73 -6.71 3.59 -20.70
C ALA A 73 -7.57 4.73 -20.13
N TYR A 74 -8.84 4.82 -20.54
CA TYR A 74 -9.76 5.84 -20.04
C TYR A 74 -9.93 5.80 -18.51
N ASN A 75 -10.04 4.62 -17.91
CA ASN A 75 -10.30 4.53 -16.47
C ASN A 75 -9.08 4.68 -15.55
N TYR A 76 -7.88 4.43 -16.05
CA TYR A 76 -6.69 4.28 -15.18
C TYR A 76 -5.54 5.24 -15.48
N THR A 77 -5.60 6.04 -16.55
CA THR A 77 -4.59 7.06 -16.85
C THR A 77 -5.25 8.39 -17.23
N SER A 78 -4.47 9.47 -17.18
CA SER A 78 -4.80 10.80 -17.71
C SER A 78 -3.56 11.41 -18.37
N LYS A 79 -3.74 12.51 -19.12
CA LYS A 79 -2.66 13.23 -19.81
C LYS A 79 -1.66 13.89 -18.85
N ILE A 80 -2.12 14.26 -17.66
CA ILE A 80 -1.31 14.94 -16.64
C ILE A 80 -0.66 13.96 -15.66
N LEU A 81 -0.95 12.66 -15.76
CA LEU A 81 -0.43 11.64 -14.86
C LEU A 81 1.09 11.45 -15.08
N PRO A 82 1.93 11.61 -14.05
CA PRO A 82 3.37 11.37 -14.15
C PRO A 82 3.71 9.98 -14.70
N TYR A 83 4.81 9.87 -15.47
CA TYR A 83 5.16 8.66 -16.22
C TYR A 83 5.27 7.40 -15.34
N TYR A 84 5.79 7.53 -14.11
CA TYR A 84 5.93 6.39 -13.20
C TYR A 84 4.58 5.88 -12.69
N TYR A 85 3.57 6.75 -12.58
CA TYR A 85 2.20 6.32 -12.27
C TYR A 85 1.48 5.73 -13.48
N GLN A 86 1.84 6.14 -14.71
CA GLN A 86 1.37 5.45 -15.92
C GLN A 86 1.85 3.99 -15.94
N ILE A 87 3.08 3.70 -15.51
CA ILE A 87 3.53 2.31 -15.35
C ILE A 87 2.64 1.58 -14.34
N SER A 88 2.35 2.20 -13.18
CA SER A 88 1.47 1.57 -12.18
C SER A 88 0.02 1.39 -12.63
N SER A 89 -0.48 2.21 -13.56
CA SER A 89 -1.82 2.02 -14.12
C SER A 89 -1.98 0.70 -14.88
N PHE A 90 -0.87 0.09 -15.34
CA PHE A 90 -0.89 -1.20 -16.02
C PHE A 90 -1.50 -2.33 -15.17
N TRP A 91 -1.39 -2.25 -13.85
CA TRP A 91 -1.90 -3.26 -12.92
C TRP A 91 -2.96 -2.73 -11.95
N ASN A 92 -3.54 -1.55 -12.26
CA ASN A 92 -4.63 -1.00 -11.46
C ASN A 92 -5.91 -1.81 -11.69
N GLY A 93 -6.27 -2.10 -12.95
CA GLY A 93 -7.42 -2.96 -13.27
C GLY A 93 -7.19 -4.45 -12.99
N GLN A 94 -8.28 -5.21 -12.85
CA GLN A 94 -8.19 -6.67 -12.63
C GLN A 94 -7.40 -7.38 -13.74
N GLU A 95 -7.67 -7.03 -15.00
CA GLU A 95 -7.01 -7.61 -16.18
C GLU A 95 -5.49 -7.42 -16.11
N GLY A 96 -5.07 -6.22 -15.71
CA GLY A 96 -3.67 -5.86 -15.51
C GLY A 96 -2.99 -6.68 -14.41
N SER A 97 -3.69 -6.92 -13.31
CA SER A 97 -3.18 -7.76 -12.22
C SER A 97 -3.02 -9.23 -12.64
N PHE A 98 -3.94 -9.77 -13.44
CA PHE A 98 -3.79 -11.11 -14.03
C PHE A 98 -2.62 -11.15 -15.03
N LEU A 99 -2.44 -10.10 -15.83
CA LEU A 99 -1.29 -9.97 -16.73
C LEU A 99 0.04 -9.96 -15.98
N LEU A 100 0.11 -9.25 -14.85
CA LEU A 100 1.30 -9.22 -14.00
C LEU A 100 1.63 -10.61 -13.43
N TRP A 101 0.59 -11.36 -13.03
CA TRP A 101 0.77 -12.76 -12.61
C TRP A 101 1.27 -13.64 -13.77
N MET A 102 0.63 -13.55 -14.94
CA MET A 102 1.02 -14.31 -16.13
C MET A 102 2.45 -14.01 -16.56
N PHE A 103 2.82 -12.73 -16.58
CA PHE A 103 4.15 -12.26 -16.93
C PHE A 103 5.20 -12.93 -16.04
N TRP A 104 5.08 -12.84 -14.71
CA TRP A 104 6.04 -13.48 -13.82
C TRP A 104 6.05 -15.00 -13.95
N ASN A 105 4.88 -15.61 -14.12
CA ASN A 105 4.78 -17.06 -14.29
C ASN A 105 5.47 -17.53 -15.59
N VAL A 106 5.36 -16.77 -16.69
CA VAL A 106 6.08 -17.01 -17.94
C VAL A 106 7.58 -16.87 -17.75
N ILE A 107 8.05 -15.78 -17.11
CA ILE A 107 9.48 -15.55 -16.86
C ILE A 107 10.07 -16.71 -16.03
N LEU A 108 9.38 -17.13 -14.98
CA LEU A 108 9.79 -18.27 -14.15
C LEU A 108 9.76 -19.59 -14.94
N GLY A 109 8.75 -19.81 -15.79
CA GLY A 109 8.68 -20.96 -16.68
C GLY A 109 9.85 -21.02 -17.66
N LEU A 110 10.23 -19.88 -18.24
CA LEU A 110 11.42 -19.76 -19.11
C LEU A 110 12.69 -20.12 -18.36
N VAL A 111 12.86 -19.67 -17.11
CA VAL A 111 14.01 -20.05 -16.27
C VAL A 111 14.02 -21.56 -16.03
N ILE A 112 12.89 -22.17 -15.69
CA ILE A 112 12.79 -23.60 -15.37
C ILE A 112 13.08 -24.49 -16.58
N ILE A 113 12.61 -24.12 -17.78
CA ILE A 113 12.90 -24.86 -19.03
C ILE A 113 14.40 -25.08 -19.23
N HIS A 114 15.24 -24.14 -18.77
CA HIS A 114 16.69 -24.17 -18.92
C HIS A 114 17.45 -24.67 -17.68
N THR A 115 16.77 -24.86 -16.54
CA THR A 115 17.45 -25.10 -15.26
C THR A 115 17.65 -26.58 -14.92
N ASN A 116 16.63 -27.43 -15.09
CA ASN A 116 16.68 -28.85 -14.69
C ASN A 116 16.17 -29.76 -15.82
N LYS A 117 16.88 -30.85 -16.14
CA LYS A 117 16.49 -31.73 -17.26
C LYS A 117 15.45 -32.79 -16.84
N LYS A 118 15.60 -33.37 -15.65
CA LYS A 118 14.75 -34.46 -15.12
C LYS A 118 13.31 -33.99 -14.86
N TRP A 119 13.17 -32.81 -14.27
CA TRP A 119 11.90 -32.26 -13.79
C TRP A 119 11.21 -31.34 -14.79
N LYS A 120 11.87 -31.01 -15.91
CA LYS A 120 11.36 -30.09 -16.92
C LYS A 120 9.92 -30.37 -17.35
N ALA A 121 9.70 -31.54 -17.94
CA ALA A 121 8.39 -31.89 -18.49
C ALA A 121 7.27 -31.88 -17.43
N PRO A 122 7.40 -32.56 -16.27
CA PRO A 122 6.32 -32.54 -15.27
C PRO A 122 6.07 -31.18 -14.64
N VAL A 123 7.11 -30.39 -14.36
CA VAL A 123 6.95 -29.04 -13.79
C VAL A 123 6.30 -28.11 -14.82
N MET A 124 6.76 -28.15 -16.07
CA MET A 124 6.22 -27.29 -17.13
C MET A 124 4.79 -27.68 -17.53
N THR A 125 4.37 -28.93 -17.35
CA THR A 125 2.95 -29.31 -17.48
C THR A 125 2.07 -28.51 -16.52
N VAL A 126 2.49 -28.36 -15.26
CA VAL A 126 1.70 -27.63 -14.23
C VAL A 126 1.73 -26.12 -14.48
N PHE A 127 2.87 -25.57 -14.92
CA PHE A 127 2.99 -24.16 -15.32
C PHE A 127 2.07 -23.84 -16.50
N ALA A 128 2.17 -24.60 -17.58
CA ALA A 128 1.33 -24.39 -18.75
C ALA A 128 -0.15 -24.58 -18.42
N PHE A 129 -0.50 -25.54 -17.54
CA PHE A 129 -1.87 -25.74 -17.10
C PHE A 129 -2.40 -24.55 -16.31
N THR A 130 -1.57 -23.96 -15.43
CA THR A 130 -1.89 -22.72 -14.72
C THR A 130 -2.15 -21.57 -15.70
N GLN A 131 -1.34 -21.45 -16.76
CA GLN A 131 -1.51 -20.44 -17.79
C GLN A 131 -2.83 -20.55 -18.55
N ILE A 132 -3.41 -21.75 -18.71
CA ILE A 132 -4.75 -21.90 -19.32
C ILE A 132 -5.79 -21.10 -18.54
N PHE A 133 -5.75 -21.16 -17.21
CA PHE A 133 -6.70 -20.44 -16.37
C PHE A 133 -6.41 -18.94 -16.35
N LEU A 134 -5.15 -18.54 -16.22
CA LEU A 134 -4.82 -17.12 -16.20
C LEU A 134 -5.13 -16.44 -17.54
N THR A 135 -4.82 -17.09 -18.66
CA THR A 135 -5.15 -16.55 -20.00
C THR A 135 -6.64 -16.56 -20.28
N SER A 136 -7.41 -17.51 -19.74
CA SER A 136 -8.86 -17.47 -19.84
C SER A 136 -9.49 -16.33 -19.04
N MET A 137 -8.83 -15.80 -18.00
CA MET A 137 -9.33 -14.62 -17.26
C MET A 137 -9.28 -13.34 -18.07
N ILE A 138 -8.44 -13.27 -19.11
CA ILE A 138 -8.30 -12.08 -19.97
C ILE A 138 -8.87 -12.28 -21.39
N LEU A 139 -9.54 -13.41 -21.64
CA LEU A 139 -9.99 -13.79 -22.98
C LEU A 139 -11.10 -12.87 -23.50
N GLY A 140 -12.04 -12.46 -22.64
CA GLY A 140 -13.06 -11.46 -22.96
C GLY A 140 -14.13 -11.94 -23.96
N VAL A 141 -14.43 -13.24 -23.98
CA VAL A 141 -15.43 -13.84 -24.90
C VAL A 141 -16.71 -14.19 -24.17
N VAL A 142 -17.86 -14.04 -24.84
CA VAL A 142 -19.17 -14.45 -24.33
C VAL A 142 -19.69 -15.61 -25.17
N VAL A 143 -19.90 -16.77 -24.54
CA VAL A 143 -20.36 -17.99 -25.22
C VAL A 143 -21.60 -18.50 -24.49
N PHE A 144 -22.72 -18.66 -25.20
CA PHE A 144 -24.02 -19.09 -24.62
C PHE A 144 -24.44 -18.28 -23.38
N ASN A 145 -24.31 -16.95 -23.42
CA ASN A 145 -24.56 -16.02 -22.31
C ASN A 145 -23.63 -16.19 -21.09
N VAL A 146 -22.58 -17.00 -21.19
CA VAL A 146 -21.53 -17.10 -20.17
C VAL A 146 -20.32 -16.27 -20.59
N LYS A 147 -19.95 -15.29 -19.77
CA LYS A 147 -18.74 -14.48 -19.95
C LYS A 147 -17.52 -15.28 -19.48
N ILE A 148 -16.49 -15.38 -20.33
CA ILE A 148 -15.21 -16.01 -20.04
C ILE A 148 -14.13 -14.95 -20.15
N GLY A 149 -13.61 -14.53 -19.00
CA GLY A 149 -12.62 -13.48 -18.87
C GLY A 149 -13.11 -12.08 -19.24
N SER A 150 -12.23 -11.11 -19.04
CA SER A 150 -12.41 -9.70 -19.41
C SER A 150 -11.19 -9.23 -20.20
N SER A 151 -11.37 -8.80 -21.44
CA SER A 151 -10.23 -8.36 -22.26
C SER A 151 -9.80 -6.94 -21.88
N PRO A 152 -8.50 -6.67 -21.71
CA PRO A 152 -8.02 -5.30 -21.46
C PRO A 152 -8.13 -4.40 -22.70
N PHE A 153 -8.48 -4.96 -23.87
CA PHE A 153 -8.59 -4.25 -25.15
C PHE A 153 -10.03 -3.93 -25.54
N ILE A 154 -10.98 -3.97 -24.59
CA ILE A 154 -12.36 -3.55 -24.82
C ILE A 154 -12.39 -2.04 -25.11
N LEU A 155 -13.12 -1.64 -26.16
CA LEU A 155 -13.35 -0.24 -26.48
C LEU A 155 -14.33 0.39 -25.48
N LEU A 156 -14.16 1.67 -25.20
CA LEU A 156 -14.98 2.41 -24.25
C LEU A 156 -16.46 2.35 -24.62
N ARG A 157 -16.79 2.49 -25.92
CA ARG A 157 -18.16 2.39 -26.44
C ARG A 157 -18.83 1.02 -26.22
N ASP A 158 -18.04 -0.04 -26.09
CA ASP A 158 -18.54 -1.41 -25.89
C ASP A 158 -18.66 -1.74 -24.40
N ALA A 159 -17.88 -1.06 -23.55
CA ALA A 159 -17.87 -1.24 -22.10
C ALA A 159 -18.92 -0.39 -21.38
N VAL A 160 -19.23 0.80 -21.89
CA VAL A 160 -20.10 1.79 -21.24
C VAL A 160 -21.33 2.06 -22.08
N GLN A 161 -22.50 1.86 -21.49
CA GLN A 161 -23.78 2.21 -22.12
C GLN A 161 -24.10 3.69 -21.87
N ASP A 162 -23.46 4.57 -22.62
CA ASP A 162 -23.68 6.01 -22.57
C ASP A 162 -24.40 6.51 -23.84
N PRO A 163 -25.46 7.34 -23.74
CA PRO A 163 -26.14 7.93 -24.89
C PRO A 163 -25.21 8.60 -25.91
N ILE A 164 -24.05 9.12 -25.48
CA ILE A 164 -23.09 9.76 -26.37
C ILE A 164 -22.60 8.83 -27.47
N PHE A 165 -22.47 7.53 -27.21
CA PHE A 165 -22.03 6.55 -28.21
C PHE A 165 -23.13 6.17 -29.21
N ASN A 166 -24.40 6.38 -28.85
CA ASN A 166 -25.51 6.25 -29.80
C ASN A 166 -25.57 7.45 -30.76
N MET A 167 -25.17 8.65 -30.28
CA MET A 167 -25.15 9.86 -31.09
C MET A 167 -23.87 9.99 -31.92
N ASN A 168 -22.73 9.62 -31.34
CA ASN A 168 -21.41 9.64 -31.95
C ASN A 168 -20.64 8.36 -31.59
N PRO A 169 -20.74 7.31 -32.42
CA PRO A 169 -20.07 6.02 -32.18
C PRO A 169 -18.53 6.08 -32.15
N ASP A 170 -17.94 7.16 -32.68
CA ASP A 170 -16.49 7.40 -32.71
C ASP A 170 -16.07 8.50 -31.73
N PHE A 171 -16.91 8.84 -30.76
CA PHE A 171 -16.55 9.74 -29.68
C PHE A 171 -15.36 9.18 -28.88
N VAL A 172 -14.35 10.01 -28.67
CA VAL A 172 -13.20 9.72 -27.82
C VAL A 172 -13.08 10.83 -26.78
N PRO A 173 -13.07 10.50 -25.47
CA PRO A 173 -12.85 11.48 -24.42
C PRO A 173 -11.54 12.25 -24.61
N GLN A 174 -11.55 13.54 -24.26
CA GLN A 174 -10.35 14.38 -24.35
C GLN A 174 -9.29 14.00 -23.32
N ASP A 175 -9.69 13.47 -22.17
CA ASP A 175 -8.79 12.94 -21.14
C ASP A 175 -9.42 11.70 -20.50
N GLY A 176 -8.59 10.93 -19.78
CA GLY A 176 -9.02 9.83 -18.93
C GLY A 176 -9.22 10.26 -17.49
N ARG A 177 -9.80 9.37 -16.69
CA ARG A 177 -10.14 9.61 -15.29
C ARG A 177 -8.93 9.74 -14.37
N GLY A 178 -7.74 9.30 -14.82
CA GLY A 178 -6.53 9.26 -14.00
C GLY A 178 -6.46 8.01 -13.11
N LEU A 179 -5.42 7.97 -12.27
CA LEU A 179 -5.25 6.93 -11.27
C LEU A 179 -5.99 7.34 -9.99
N ASN A 180 -6.60 6.39 -9.28
CA ASN A 180 -7.15 6.64 -7.94
C ASN A 180 -6.09 7.38 -7.07
N PRO A 181 -6.43 8.52 -6.44
CA PRO A 181 -5.46 9.33 -5.70
C PRO A 181 -4.67 8.56 -4.63
N LEU A 182 -5.30 7.61 -3.92
CA LEU A 182 -4.63 6.75 -2.93
C LEU A 182 -3.51 5.90 -3.55
N LEU A 183 -3.65 5.55 -4.83
CA LEU A 183 -2.68 4.74 -5.55
C LEU A 183 -1.55 5.57 -6.16
N GLN A 184 -1.64 6.90 -6.13
CA GLN A 184 -0.59 7.81 -6.57
C GLN A 184 0.50 7.93 -5.50
N ASN A 185 1.20 6.80 -5.28
CA ASN A 185 2.33 6.67 -4.37
C ASN A 185 3.42 5.77 -4.99
N TYR A 186 4.69 6.05 -4.72
CA TYR A 186 5.82 5.26 -5.21
C TYR A 186 5.71 3.77 -4.89
N TRP A 187 5.17 3.40 -3.72
CA TRP A 187 4.99 2.00 -3.34
C TRP A 187 4.09 1.24 -4.31
N MET A 188 3.07 1.88 -4.90
CA MET A 188 2.22 1.25 -5.92
C MET A 188 2.97 0.88 -7.21
N VAL A 189 4.14 1.49 -7.45
CA VAL A 189 5.00 1.17 -8.60
C VAL A 189 5.76 -0.14 -8.38
N ILE A 190 6.13 -0.45 -7.13
CA ILE A 190 7.08 -1.55 -6.84
C ILE A 190 6.49 -2.69 -6.00
N HIS A 191 5.50 -2.42 -5.16
CA HIS A 191 4.86 -3.41 -4.29
C HIS A 191 4.07 -4.45 -5.09
N PRO A 192 3.09 -4.09 -5.96
CA PRO A 192 2.31 -5.09 -6.69
C PRO A 192 3.19 -6.01 -7.56
N PRO A 193 4.17 -5.51 -8.35
CA PRO A 193 5.09 -6.39 -9.09
C PRO A 193 5.84 -7.37 -8.20
N THR A 194 6.28 -6.94 -7.01
CA THR A 194 6.98 -7.80 -6.05
C THR A 194 6.03 -8.85 -5.46
N LEU A 195 4.82 -8.45 -5.05
CA LEU A 195 3.83 -9.35 -4.48
C LEU A 195 3.40 -10.42 -5.50
N PHE A 196 3.13 -10.03 -6.75
CA PHE A 196 2.74 -10.96 -7.82
C PHE A 196 3.90 -11.87 -8.26
N LEU A 197 5.16 -11.44 -8.17
CA LEU A 197 6.30 -12.35 -8.31
C LEU A 197 6.29 -13.40 -7.19
N GLY A 198 5.95 -12.99 -5.97
CA GLY A 198 5.70 -13.88 -4.84
C GLY A 198 4.64 -14.93 -5.19
N PHE A 199 3.45 -14.51 -5.62
CA PHE A 199 2.36 -15.39 -6.05
C PHE A 199 2.81 -16.35 -7.14
N ALA A 200 3.38 -15.82 -8.23
CA ALA A 200 3.86 -16.60 -9.36
C ALA A 200 4.92 -17.62 -8.96
N SER A 201 5.80 -17.29 -8.01
CA SER A 201 6.85 -18.20 -7.58
C SER A 201 6.35 -19.38 -6.75
N THR A 202 5.23 -19.25 -6.03
CA THR A 202 4.68 -20.36 -5.21
C THR A 202 4.24 -21.57 -6.06
N VAL A 203 3.92 -21.35 -7.34
CA VAL A 203 3.61 -22.45 -8.27
C VAL A 203 4.83 -23.33 -8.53
N VAL A 204 6.06 -22.84 -8.31
CA VAL A 204 7.29 -23.61 -8.55
C VAL A 204 7.39 -24.81 -7.60
N PRO A 205 7.42 -24.65 -6.26
CA PRO A 205 7.44 -25.78 -5.35
C PRO A 205 6.19 -26.66 -5.48
N PHE A 206 5.02 -26.07 -5.75
CA PHE A 206 3.80 -26.82 -6.06
C PHE A 206 3.99 -27.73 -7.29
N ALA A 207 4.50 -27.20 -8.39
CA ALA A 207 4.70 -27.94 -9.64
C ALA A 207 5.73 -29.06 -9.50
N TYR A 208 6.80 -28.86 -8.72
CA TYR A 208 7.72 -29.93 -8.36
C TYR A 208 7.02 -31.03 -7.56
N CYS A 209 6.23 -30.67 -6.54
CA CYS A 209 5.46 -31.62 -5.74
C CYS A 209 4.48 -32.44 -6.60
N MET A 210 3.68 -31.76 -7.43
CA MET A 210 2.74 -32.39 -8.36
C MET A 210 3.46 -33.28 -9.38
N GLY A 211 4.60 -32.82 -9.90
CA GLY A 211 5.45 -33.62 -10.77
C GLY A 211 5.98 -34.90 -10.10
N GLY A 212 6.35 -34.81 -8.82
CA GLY A 212 6.76 -35.97 -8.01
C GLY A 212 5.63 -36.98 -7.83
N LEU A 213 4.41 -36.49 -7.54
CA LEU A 213 3.21 -37.32 -7.43
C LEU A 213 2.82 -37.98 -8.76
N MET A 214 2.96 -37.28 -9.89
CA MET A 214 2.70 -37.80 -11.23
C MET A 214 3.71 -38.90 -11.61
N LYS A 215 5.01 -38.62 -11.44
CA LYS A 215 6.11 -39.56 -11.73
C LYS A 215 6.26 -40.68 -10.71
N LYS A 216 5.55 -40.62 -9.58
CA LYS A 216 5.72 -41.51 -8.41
C LYS A 216 7.12 -41.42 -7.78
N ASP A 217 7.83 -40.32 -8.01
CA ASP A 217 9.11 -40.00 -7.38
C ASP A 217 8.84 -39.06 -6.19
N TYR A 218 8.40 -39.66 -5.07
CA TYR A 218 7.83 -38.93 -3.94
C TYR A 218 8.85 -38.16 -3.10
N LYS A 219 10.16 -38.46 -3.22
CA LYS A 219 11.20 -37.86 -2.37
C LYS A 219 11.99 -36.78 -3.10
N GLU A 220 12.35 -37.03 -4.36
CA GLU A 220 13.37 -36.25 -5.04
C GLU A 220 12.89 -34.86 -5.45
N TRP A 221 11.58 -34.60 -5.46
CA TRP A 221 11.03 -33.27 -5.78
C TRP A 221 11.38 -32.19 -4.75
N ILE A 222 11.60 -32.57 -3.48
CA ILE A 222 11.88 -31.61 -2.39
C ILE A 222 13.19 -30.87 -2.64
N ARG A 223 14.19 -31.55 -3.19
CA ARG A 223 15.54 -31.00 -3.40
C ARG A 223 15.53 -29.79 -4.35
N PRO A 224 14.99 -29.90 -5.59
CA PRO A 224 14.89 -28.75 -6.47
C PRO A 224 13.80 -27.76 -6.04
N ALA A 225 12.76 -28.18 -5.30
CA ALA A 225 11.71 -27.28 -4.82
C ALA A 225 12.14 -26.35 -3.67
N LEU A 226 13.03 -26.80 -2.77
CA LEU A 226 13.35 -26.08 -1.55
C LEU A 226 13.96 -24.67 -1.77
N PRO A 227 14.93 -24.46 -2.68
CA PRO A 227 15.43 -23.11 -2.96
C PRO A 227 14.32 -22.18 -3.46
N TRP A 228 13.39 -22.71 -4.27
CA TRP A 228 12.25 -21.95 -4.77
C TRP A 228 11.23 -21.65 -3.68
N ALA A 229 10.94 -22.59 -2.77
CA ALA A 229 10.07 -22.32 -1.62
C ALA A 229 10.63 -21.18 -0.75
N GLN A 230 11.94 -21.15 -0.52
CA GLN A 230 12.60 -20.05 0.19
C GLN A 230 12.54 -18.73 -0.57
N PHE A 231 12.79 -18.76 -1.88
CA PHE A 231 12.64 -17.59 -2.74
C PHE A 231 11.20 -17.05 -2.70
N SER A 232 10.20 -17.94 -2.79
CA SER A 232 8.79 -17.57 -2.69
C SER A 232 8.43 -16.95 -1.35
N ALA A 233 8.87 -17.53 -0.24
CA ALA A 233 8.61 -16.96 1.08
C ALA A 233 9.29 -15.60 1.27
N ALA A 234 10.50 -15.42 0.74
CA ALA A 234 11.22 -14.16 0.80
C ALA A 234 10.50 -13.08 -0.01
N ILE A 235 10.21 -13.33 -1.30
CA ILE A 235 9.58 -12.33 -2.17
C ILE A 235 8.14 -12.03 -1.74
N LEU A 236 7.35 -13.05 -1.39
CA LEU A 236 5.99 -12.85 -0.88
C LEU A 236 6.01 -12.06 0.45
N GLY A 237 6.94 -12.39 1.35
CA GLY A 237 7.12 -11.66 2.61
C GLY A 237 7.55 -10.21 2.39
N ILE A 238 8.50 -9.95 1.48
CA ILE A 238 8.90 -8.58 1.11
C ILE A 238 7.71 -7.83 0.51
N GLY A 239 6.94 -8.46 -0.37
CA GLY A 239 5.70 -7.89 -0.91
C GLY A 239 4.74 -7.46 0.20
N ILE A 240 4.43 -8.36 1.15
CA ILE A 240 3.57 -8.04 2.31
C ILE A 240 4.14 -6.85 3.11
N LEU A 241 5.44 -6.84 3.39
CA LEU A 241 6.09 -5.78 4.18
C LEU A 241 6.13 -4.43 3.46
N MET A 242 6.30 -4.42 2.14
CA MET A 242 6.17 -3.21 1.33
C MET A 242 4.74 -2.67 1.35
N GLY A 243 3.74 -3.54 1.33
CA GLY A 243 2.33 -3.16 1.48
C GLY A 243 2.06 -2.55 2.86
N ALA A 244 2.59 -3.16 3.92
CA ALA A 244 2.49 -2.63 5.28
C ALA A 244 3.16 -1.26 5.44
N TYR A 245 4.32 -1.05 4.80
CA TYR A 245 5.01 0.24 4.83
C TYR A 245 4.29 1.29 3.96
N TRP A 246 3.70 0.90 2.83
CA TRP A 246 2.83 1.78 2.05
C TRP A 246 1.62 2.24 2.87
N ALA A 247 0.93 1.30 3.53
CA ALA A 247 -0.16 1.59 4.44
C ALA A 247 0.25 2.60 5.52
N TYR A 248 1.43 2.40 6.11
CA TYR A 248 2.02 3.28 7.12
C TYR A 248 2.24 4.72 6.62
N GLU A 249 2.54 4.93 5.34
CA GLU A 249 2.79 6.26 4.76
C GLU A 249 1.55 6.93 4.16
N THR A 250 0.53 6.17 3.74
CA THR A 250 -0.60 6.74 2.98
C THR A 250 -1.99 6.49 3.53
N LEU A 251 -2.20 5.45 4.35
CA LEU A 251 -3.56 5.07 4.74
C LEU A 251 -4.03 5.78 6.02
N ASN A 252 -5.31 6.16 6.00
CA ASN A 252 -5.99 6.96 7.04
C ASN A 252 -6.31 6.19 8.32
N PHE A 253 -5.94 4.90 8.39
CA PHE A 253 -6.33 4.02 9.48
C PHE A 253 -5.28 3.91 10.60
N GLY A 254 -4.25 4.77 10.59
CA GLY A 254 -3.39 4.99 11.76
C GLY A 254 -2.41 3.86 12.12
N GLY A 255 -2.07 2.99 11.14
CA GLY A 255 -1.18 1.84 11.35
C GLY A 255 -0.60 1.26 10.05
N TYR A 256 0.26 0.26 10.19
CA TYR A 256 0.87 -0.50 9.08
C TYR A 256 0.19 -1.85 8.81
N TRP A 257 -0.79 -2.24 9.63
CA TRP A 257 -1.55 -3.48 9.47
C TRP A 257 -2.87 -3.38 10.20
N ASN A 258 -3.99 -3.59 9.50
CA ASN A 258 -5.32 -3.39 10.05
C ASN A 258 -6.21 -4.64 10.00
N TRP A 259 -5.62 -5.79 9.65
CA TRP A 259 -6.36 -7.05 9.52
C TRP A 259 -7.46 -6.99 8.46
N ASP A 260 -7.30 -6.13 7.45
CA ASP A 260 -8.21 -6.07 6.32
C ASP A 260 -8.25 -7.45 5.60
N PRO A 261 -9.42 -7.92 5.14
CA PRO A 261 -9.53 -9.25 4.52
C PRO A 261 -8.58 -9.51 3.34
N VAL A 262 -8.21 -8.48 2.57
CA VAL A 262 -7.25 -8.61 1.46
C VAL A 262 -5.81 -8.77 1.99
N GLU A 263 -5.45 -8.06 3.06
CA GLU A 263 -4.19 -8.23 3.79
C GLU A 263 -4.09 -9.64 4.40
N ASN A 264 -5.17 -10.11 5.04
CA ASN A 264 -5.26 -11.44 5.63
C ASN A 264 -5.10 -12.54 4.56
N ALA A 265 -5.72 -12.35 3.39
CA ALA A 265 -5.66 -13.29 2.29
C ALA A 265 -4.23 -13.57 1.82
N ILE A 266 -3.30 -12.60 1.90
CA ILE A 266 -1.89 -12.82 1.53
C ILE A 266 -1.01 -13.29 2.69
N TYR A 267 -1.37 -12.96 3.93
CA TYR A 267 -0.64 -13.40 5.13
C TYR A 267 -0.75 -14.91 5.38
N VAL A 268 -1.95 -15.47 5.23
CA VAL A 268 -2.25 -16.90 5.45
C VAL A 268 -1.39 -17.85 4.58
N PRO A 269 -1.33 -17.73 3.24
CA PRO A 269 -0.48 -18.60 2.42
C PRO A 269 1.01 -18.44 2.76
N TRP A 270 1.45 -17.25 3.19
CA TRP A 270 2.84 -17.04 3.59
C TRP A 270 3.20 -17.82 4.85
N LEU A 271 2.34 -17.81 5.89
CA LEU A 271 2.55 -18.62 7.10
C LEU A 271 2.64 -20.12 6.78
N VAL A 272 1.73 -20.61 5.93
CA VAL A 272 1.71 -22.02 5.49
C VAL A 272 2.95 -22.37 4.68
N LEU A 273 3.46 -21.45 3.85
CA LEU A 273 4.70 -21.63 3.10
C LEU A 273 5.93 -21.67 4.01
N VAL A 274 6.00 -20.82 5.04
CA VAL A 274 7.09 -20.87 6.03
C VAL A 274 7.05 -22.22 6.77
N ALA A 275 5.87 -22.70 7.16
CA ALA A 275 5.72 -24.05 7.73
C ALA A 275 6.15 -25.16 6.75
N ALA A 276 5.82 -25.02 5.46
CA ALA A 276 6.24 -25.93 4.40
C ALA A 276 7.77 -26.01 4.27
N ILE A 277 8.47 -24.86 4.29
CA ILE A 277 9.94 -24.82 4.23
C ILE A 277 10.55 -25.61 5.38
N HIS A 278 10.05 -25.43 6.60
CA HIS A 278 10.59 -26.11 7.78
C HIS A 278 10.35 -27.63 7.72
N THR A 279 9.17 -28.08 7.28
CA THR A 279 8.88 -29.51 7.10
C THR A 279 9.71 -30.14 5.97
N MET A 280 9.95 -29.42 4.87
CA MET A 280 10.84 -29.85 3.79
C MET A 280 12.30 -29.99 4.27
N ILE A 281 12.75 -29.10 5.15
CA ILE A 281 14.08 -29.17 5.77
C ILE A 281 14.17 -30.36 6.71
N ALA A 282 13.15 -30.61 7.54
CA ALA A 282 13.08 -31.79 8.41
C ALA A 282 13.13 -33.09 7.61
N PHE A 283 12.42 -33.15 6.47
CA PHE A 283 12.41 -34.32 5.60
C PHE A 283 13.81 -34.74 5.12
N ARG A 284 14.72 -33.79 4.92
CA ARG A 284 16.11 -34.09 4.52
C ARG A 284 16.89 -34.88 5.58
N LYS A 285 16.40 -34.96 6.82
CA LYS A 285 17.02 -35.68 7.94
C LYS A 285 16.24 -36.92 8.35
N SER A 286 14.91 -36.85 8.31
CA SER A 286 14.02 -37.96 8.66
C SER A 286 12.86 -38.06 7.66
N PRO A 287 12.45 -39.26 7.22
CA PRO A 287 11.36 -39.40 6.25
C PRO A 287 9.97 -39.05 6.82
N THR A 288 9.83 -38.86 8.14
CA THR A 288 8.56 -38.60 8.83
C THR A 288 7.82 -37.35 8.33
N ALA A 289 8.54 -36.29 7.95
CA ALA A 289 7.95 -35.01 7.55
C ALA A 289 7.46 -34.96 6.09
N LEU A 290 7.58 -36.05 5.31
CA LEU A 290 7.29 -36.04 3.87
C LEU A 290 5.84 -35.67 3.57
N LYS A 291 4.89 -36.37 4.21
CA LYS A 291 3.45 -36.19 3.97
C LYS A 291 3.01 -34.78 4.34
N THR A 292 3.49 -34.27 5.48
CA THR A 292 3.23 -32.90 5.92
C THR A 292 3.80 -31.88 4.95
N SER A 293 5.00 -32.09 4.43
CA SER A 293 5.60 -31.21 3.42
C SER A 293 4.75 -31.13 2.15
N ILE A 294 4.24 -32.27 1.67
CA ILE A 294 3.35 -32.34 0.50
C ILE A 294 2.06 -31.55 0.76
N ILE A 295 1.41 -31.77 1.92
CA ILE A 295 0.18 -31.07 2.29
C ILE A 295 0.42 -29.55 2.34
N LEU A 296 1.45 -29.09 3.05
CA LEU A 296 1.69 -27.65 3.24
C LEU A 296 2.11 -26.95 1.94
N VAL A 297 2.95 -27.57 1.11
CA VAL A 297 3.32 -27.02 -0.21
C VAL A 297 2.11 -26.91 -1.12
N THR A 298 1.26 -27.94 -1.14
CA THR A 298 0.05 -27.91 -1.98
C THR A 298 -1.02 -26.95 -1.45
N ALA A 299 -1.21 -26.90 -0.13
CA ALA A 299 -2.09 -25.95 0.53
C ALA A 299 -1.66 -24.51 0.26
N THR A 300 -0.36 -24.20 0.27
CA THR A 300 0.15 -22.85 -0.05
C THR A 300 -0.38 -22.35 -1.38
N TYR A 301 -0.25 -23.15 -2.45
CA TYR A 301 -0.66 -22.72 -3.78
C TYR A 301 -2.19 -22.66 -3.93
N ILE A 302 -2.90 -23.60 -3.31
CA ILE A 302 -4.38 -23.55 -3.23
C ILE A 302 -4.83 -22.28 -2.51
N LEU A 303 -4.15 -21.92 -1.41
CA LEU A 303 -4.44 -20.70 -0.67
C LEU A 303 -4.14 -19.45 -1.51
N ILE A 304 -3.09 -19.42 -2.34
CA ILE A 304 -2.86 -18.30 -3.28
C ILE A 304 -4.01 -18.18 -4.29
N ILE A 305 -4.52 -19.28 -4.83
CA ILE A 305 -5.70 -19.25 -5.72
C ILE A 305 -6.93 -18.78 -4.93
N TYR A 306 -7.09 -19.22 -3.68
CA TYR A 306 -8.17 -18.78 -2.81
C TYR A 306 -8.07 -17.28 -2.47
N SER A 307 -6.87 -16.74 -2.24
CA SER A 307 -6.64 -15.30 -2.07
C SER A 307 -7.07 -14.54 -3.31
N THR A 308 -6.75 -15.02 -4.51
CA THR A 308 -7.25 -14.42 -5.76
C THR A 308 -8.77 -14.47 -5.84
N PHE A 309 -9.40 -15.59 -5.47
CA PHE A 309 -10.85 -15.69 -5.41
C PHE A 309 -11.44 -14.65 -4.43
N LEU A 310 -10.94 -14.57 -3.20
CA LEU A 310 -11.39 -13.61 -2.19
C LEU A 310 -11.30 -12.16 -2.69
N THR A 311 -10.17 -11.80 -3.29
CA THR A 311 -9.88 -10.41 -3.65
C THR A 311 -10.47 -9.96 -4.98
N ARG A 312 -10.84 -10.89 -5.89
CA ARG A 312 -11.27 -10.58 -7.27
C ARG A 312 -12.68 -11.00 -7.63
N SER A 313 -13.35 -11.81 -6.80
CA SER A 313 -14.73 -12.27 -7.05
C SER A 313 -15.80 -11.26 -6.64
N GLY A 314 -15.44 -10.13 -6.02
CA GLY A 314 -16.39 -9.20 -5.41
C GLY A 314 -16.97 -9.66 -4.06
N ILE A 315 -16.64 -10.87 -3.58
CA ILE A 315 -17.21 -11.43 -2.35
C ILE A 315 -16.84 -10.64 -1.08
N LEU A 316 -15.75 -9.89 -1.13
CA LEU A 316 -15.28 -9.03 -0.05
C LEU A 316 -15.74 -7.57 -0.17
N GLY A 317 -16.58 -7.23 -1.18
CA GLY A 317 -16.92 -5.84 -1.53
C GLY A 317 -17.46 -4.99 -0.39
N ASN A 318 -18.17 -5.60 0.58
CA ASN A 318 -18.74 -4.90 1.74
C ASN A 318 -17.83 -4.94 2.98
N THR A 319 -16.70 -5.63 2.92
CA THR A 319 -15.84 -5.93 4.09
C THR A 319 -14.39 -5.50 3.93
N SER A 320 -13.97 -5.14 2.71
CA SER A 320 -12.60 -4.72 2.43
C SER A 320 -12.56 -3.59 1.41
N VAL A 321 -11.77 -2.57 1.75
CA VAL A 321 -11.50 -1.40 0.90
C VAL A 321 -10.52 -1.69 -0.24
N HIS A 322 -9.78 -2.80 -0.16
CA HIS A 322 -8.82 -3.21 -1.18
C HIS A 322 -9.38 -4.26 -2.16
N SER A 323 -10.65 -4.64 -2.00
CA SER A 323 -11.27 -5.66 -2.84
C SER A 323 -11.70 -5.10 -4.20
N PHE A 324 -11.67 -5.94 -5.23
CA PHE A 324 -12.09 -5.55 -6.57
C PHE A 324 -13.57 -5.89 -6.79
N THR A 325 -14.25 -5.05 -7.57
CA THR A 325 -15.62 -5.29 -8.02
C THR A 325 -15.70 -6.51 -8.94
N ASP A 326 -16.75 -7.32 -8.84
CA ASP A 326 -16.88 -8.51 -9.70
C ASP A 326 -17.05 -8.11 -11.17
N LEU A 327 -16.15 -8.59 -12.04
CA LEU A 327 -16.25 -8.43 -13.50
C LEU A 327 -17.13 -9.51 -14.15
N GLY A 328 -17.91 -10.25 -13.35
CA GLY A 328 -18.65 -11.45 -13.75
C GLY A 328 -17.74 -12.69 -13.83
N LEU A 329 -16.63 -12.70 -13.07
CA LEU A 329 -15.60 -13.74 -13.11
C LEU A 329 -15.58 -14.63 -11.86
N SER A 330 -16.40 -14.31 -10.86
CA SER A 330 -16.52 -15.08 -9.60
C SER A 330 -16.71 -16.59 -9.83
N GLY A 331 -17.63 -16.99 -10.72
CA GLY A 331 -17.84 -18.39 -11.07
C GLY A 331 -16.63 -19.06 -11.73
N GLN A 332 -15.93 -18.35 -12.62
CA GLN A 332 -14.71 -18.84 -13.29
C GLN A 332 -13.57 -19.05 -12.28
N LEU A 333 -13.40 -18.12 -11.34
CA LEU A 333 -12.42 -18.21 -10.25
C LEU A 333 -12.74 -19.39 -9.31
N LEU A 334 -14.02 -19.62 -9.00
CA LEU A 334 -14.43 -20.78 -8.20
C LEU A 334 -14.12 -22.10 -8.91
N ILE A 335 -14.41 -22.22 -10.20
CA ILE A 335 -14.07 -23.40 -11.00
C ILE A 335 -12.55 -23.64 -10.98
N TYR A 336 -11.76 -22.58 -11.17
CA TYR A 336 -10.30 -22.66 -11.11
C TYR A 336 -9.82 -23.22 -9.75
N LEU A 337 -10.33 -22.69 -8.65
CA LEU A 337 -10.02 -23.18 -7.30
C LEU A 337 -10.39 -24.66 -7.12
N LEU A 338 -11.61 -25.05 -7.48
CA LEU A 338 -12.10 -26.41 -7.31
C LEU A 338 -11.34 -27.43 -8.16
N VAL A 339 -10.94 -27.07 -9.39
CA VAL A 339 -10.14 -27.94 -10.26
C VAL A 339 -8.78 -28.24 -9.64
N PHE A 340 -8.08 -27.22 -9.10
CA PHE A 340 -6.78 -27.43 -8.48
C PHE A 340 -6.88 -28.20 -7.16
N ILE A 341 -7.91 -27.95 -6.35
CA ILE A 341 -8.21 -28.77 -5.16
C ILE A 341 -8.45 -30.23 -5.57
N GLY A 342 -9.30 -30.47 -6.58
CA GLY A 342 -9.67 -31.81 -7.05
C GLY A 342 -8.49 -32.61 -7.57
N ILE A 343 -7.70 -32.04 -8.50
CA ILE A 343 -6.52 -32.71 -9.07
C ILE A 343 -5.47 -33.01 -7.99
N THR A 344 -5.21 -32.05 -7.11
CA THR A 344 -4.24 -32.18 -6.03
C THR A 344 -4.66 -33.27 -5.05
N THR A 345 -5.91 -33.23 -4.57
CA THR A 345 -6.45 -34.21 -3.63
C THR A 345 -6.44 -35.61 -4.24
N PHE A 346 -6.85 -35.75 -5.51
CA PHE A 346 -6.79 -37.02 -6.23
C PHE A 346 -5.37 -37.59 -6.30
N LEU A 347 -4.38 -36.78 -6.68
CA LEU A 347 -2.99 -37.24 -6.82
C LEU A 347 -2.35 -37.61 -5.47
N ILE A 348 -2.66 -36.86 -4.40
CA ILE A 348 -2.24 -37.18 -3.03
C ILE A 348 -2.90 -38.49 -2.57
N ALA A 349 -4.23 -38.60 -2.67
CA ALA A 349 -4.99 -39.77 -2.23
C ALA A 349 -4.50 -41.06 -2.94
N ARG A 350 -4.30 -40.99 -4.26
CA ARG A 350 -3.77 -42.09 -5.08
C ARG A 350 -2.37 -42.54 -4.63
N SER A 351 -1.56 -41.61 -4.14
CA SER A 351 -0.15 -41.84 -3.79
C SER A 351 0.05 -42.12 -2.29
N TRP A 352 -0.93 -41.83 -1.44
CA TRP A 352 -0.80 -41.77 0.03
C TRP A 352 -0.20 -43.02 0.66
N LYS A 353 -0.71 -44.20 0.28
CA LYS A 353 -0.24 -45.50 0.80
C LYS A 353 1.14 -45.91 0.29
N LYS A 354 1.60 -45.30 -0.81
CA LYS A 354 2.89 -45.61 -1.44
C LYS A 354 4.02 -44.70 -0.95
N MET A 355 3.66 -43.62 -0.24
CA MET A 355 4.64 -42.71 0.34
C MET A 355 5.29 -43.36 1.57
N PRO A 356 6.62 -43.27 1.71
CA PRO A 356 7.30 -43.75 2.89
C PRO A 356 6.82 -42.97 4.12
N SER A 357 6.51 -43.69 5.18
CA SER A 357 6.23 -43.14 6.50
C SER A 357 6.88 -44.03 7.55
N GLU A 358 7.60 -43.44 8.48
CA GLU A 358 8.09 -44.12 9.68
C GLU A 358 7.10 -43.87 10.82
N SER A 359 6.86 -44.90 11.63
CA SER A 359 5.92 -44.89 12.76
C SER A 359 6.63 -44.74 14.11
N SER A 360 7.85 -44.21 14.14
CA SER A 360 8.58 -43.99 15.39
C SER A 360 8.01 -42.80 16.15
N GLU A 361 7.77 -42.96 17.45
CA GLU A 361 7.41 -41.85 18.33
C GLU A 361 8.48 -40.75 18.28
N ILE A 362 8.05 -39.51 18.10
CA ILE A 362 8.94 -38.35 18.02
C ILE A 362 9.23 -37.86 19.44
N SER A 363 10.46 -38.08 19.93
CA SER A 363 10.89 -37.58 21.24
C SER A 363 10.86 -36.04 21.29
N ALA A 364 10.46 -35.47 22.42
CA ALA A 364 10.53 -34.02 22.66
C ALA A 364 11.97 -33.45 22.61
N TYR A 365 12.99 -34.31 22.69
CA TYR A 365 14.40 -33.94 22.55
C TYR A 365 14.94 -34.10 21.12
N SER A 366 14.06 -34.36 20.15
CA SER A 366 14.41 -34.48 18.73
C SER A 366 14.24 -33.16 17.98
N ARG A 367 14.87 -33.03 16.82
CA ARG A 367 14.76 -31.82 15.98
C ARG A 367 13.41 -31.76 15.30
N GLU A 368 12.94 -32.94 14.91
CA GLU A 368 11.71 -33.21 14.23
C GLU A 368 10.52 -32.70 15.06
N PHE A 369 10.55 -32.90 16.39
CA PHE A 369 9.53 -32.38 17.30
C PHE A 369 9.43 -30.86 17.27
N TRP A 370 10.53 -30.14 17.46
CA TRP A 370 10.51 -28.67 17.54
C TRP A 370 10.16 -28.02 16.20
N ILE A 371 10.64 -28.61 15.09
CA ILE A 371 10.23 -28.18 13.75
C ILE A 371 8.73 -28.42 13.53
N PHE A 372 8.22 -29.58 13.94
CA PHE A 372 6.80 -29.91 13.84
C PHE A 372 5.95 -28.94 14.67
N MET A 373 6.31 -28.67 15.92
CA MET A 373 5.61 -27.69 16.77
C MET A 373 5.59 -26.30 16.14
N GLY A 374 6.71 -25.83 15.58
CA GLY A 374 6.75 -24.56 14.84
C GLY A 374 5.82 -24.55 13.63
N ALA A 375 5.81 -25.62 12.84
CA ALA A 375 4.92 -25.75 11.68
C ALA A 375 3.43 -25.79 12.09
N VAL A 376 3.10 -26.46 13.19
CA VAL A 376 1.74 -26.49 13.76
C VAL A 376 1.33 -25.11 14.24
N THR A 377 2.17 -24.40 14.99
CA THR A 377 1.88 -23.02 15.45
C THR A 377 1.59 -22.10 14.27
N LEU A 378 2.44 -22.10 13.23
CA LEU A 378 2.23 -21.29 12.02
C LEU A 378 0.93 -21.67 11.29
N SER A 379 0.59 -22.95 11.25
CA SER A 379 -0.65 -23.43 10.61
C SER A 379 -1.90 -23.08 11.43
N LEU A 380 -1.81 -23.08 12.76
CA LEU A 380 -2.90 -22.62 13.64
C LEU A 380 -3.10 -21.10 13.56
N MET A 381 -2.01 -20.33 13.46
CA MET A 381 -2.09 -18.89 13.17
C MET A 381 -2.82 -18.63 11.85
N ALA A 382 -2.44 -19.36 10.80
CA ALA A 382 -3.08 -19.26 9.50
C ALA A 382 -4.56 -19.67 9.54
N PHE A 383 -4.89 -20.74 10.26
CA PHE A 383 -6.26 -21.21 10.44
C PHE A 383 -7.13 -20.19 11.19
N GLN A 384 -6.61 -19.59 12.26
CA GLN A 384 -7.33 -18.58 13.03
C GLN A 384 -7.63 -17.32 12.21
N VAL A 385 -6.75 -16.93 11.29
CA VAL A 385 -6.96 -15.76 10.42
C VAL A 385 -7.92 -16.05 9.28
N ILE A 386 -7.79 -17.21 8.63
CA ILE A 386 -8.58 -17.52 7.43
C ILE A 386 -10.05 -17.78 7.78
N LEU A 387 -10.33 -18.39 8.93
CA LEU A 387 -11.70 -18.79 9.29
C LEU A 387 -12.67 -17.59 9.37
N PRO A 388 -12.38 -16.49 10.10
CA PRO A 388 -13.26 -15.33 10.11
C PRO A 388 -13.17 -14.50 8.81
N THR A 389 -12.00 -14.45 8.16
CA THR A 389 -11.83 -13.79 6.86
C THR A 389 -12.75 -14.41 5.78
N SER A 390 -13.05 -15.70 5.90
CA SER A 390 -13.92 -16.45 4.99
C SER A 390 -15.42 -16.36 5.30
N ILE A 391 -15.85 -15.61 6.33
CA ILE A 391 -17.29 -15.46 6.68
C ILE A 391 -18.15 -15.05 5.48
N PRO A 392 -17.79 -14.04 4.66
CA PRO A 392 -18.56 -13.69 3.47
C PRO A 392 -18.71 -14.85 2.47
N VAL A 393 -17.69 -15.72 2.39
CA VAL A 393 -17.72 -16.92 1.54
C VAL A 393 -18.70 -17.95 2.08
N TYR A 394 -18.74 -18.16 3.40
CA TYR A 394 -19.70 -19.07 4.02
C TYR A 394 -21.13 -18.59 3.79
N ASN A 395 -21.38 -17.28 4.00
CA ASN A 395 -22.71 -16.70 3.78
C ASN A 395 -23.16 -16.87 2.33
N SER A 396 -22.28 -16.55 1.36
CA SER A 396 -22.56 -16.75 -0.07
C SER A 396 -22.82 -18.21 -0.41
N PHE A 397 -22.00 -19.14 0.12
CA PHE A 397 -22.16 -20.57 -0.10
C PHE A 397 -23.48 -21.11 0.46
N MET A 398 -23.86 -20.70 1.67
CA MET A 398 -25.15 -21.09 2.28
C MET A 398 -26.34 -20.54 1.48
N GLY A 399 -26.21 -19.32 0.95
CA GLY A 399 -27.19 -18.72 0.04
C GLY A 399 -27.44 -19.55 -1.22
N LEU A 400 -26.42 -20.26 -1.74
CA LEU A 400 -26.60 -21.19 -2.88
C LEU A 400 -27.54 -22.36 -2.56
N PHE A 401 -27.69 -22.71 -1.28
CA PHE A 401 -28.64 -23.73 -0.82
C PHE A 401 -29.96 -23.14 -0.29
N GLY A 402 -30.19 -21.84 -0.50
CA GLY A 402 -31.38 -21.14 -0.01
C GLY A 402 -31.37 -20.89 1.50
N ILE A 403 -30.21 -20.90 2.15
CA ILE A 403 -30.07 -20.60 3.57
C ILE A 403 -29.46 -19.20 3.73
N ASP A 404 -30.28 -18.25 4.19
CA ASP A 404 -29.85 -16.89 4.49
C ASP A 404 -29.01 -16.87 5.78
N SER A 405 -27.70 -17.00 5.62
CA SER A 405 -26.74 -16.89 6.71
C SER A 405 -26.26 -15.45 6.81
N ASN A 406 -26.65 -14.75 7.89
CA ASN A 406 -26.24 -13.38 8.20
C ASN A 406 -25.16 -13.35 9.30
N VAL A 407 -24.20 -14.28 9.24
CA VAL A 407 -23.07 -14.22 10.18
C VAL A 407 -22.25 -12.98 9.85
N ALA A 408 -22.17 -12.06 10.81
CA ALA A 408 -21.38 -10.85 10.67
C ALA A 408 -19.90 -11.14 10.95
N PRO A 409 -18.96 -10.52 10.21
CA PRO A 409 -17.57 -10.43 10.62
C PRO A 409 -17.41 -9.77 12.00
N PRO A 410 -16.26 -9.95 12.68
CA PRO A 410 -15.99 -9.28 13.96
C PRO A 410 -16.15 -7.76 13.85
N VAL A 411 -16.83 -7.14 14.83
CA VAL A 411 -17.06 -5.69 14.88
C VAL A 411 -15.74 -4.93 15.06
N ASP A 412 -14.93 -5.35 16.03
CA ASP A 412 -13.55 -4.89 16.18
C ASP A 412 -12.60 -5.95 15.63
N GLN A 413 -12.24 -5.80 14.35
CA GLN A 413 -11.33 -6.71 13.67
C GLN A 413 -9.94 -6.67 14.31
N VAL A 414 -9.45 -5.49 14.68
CA VAL A 414 -8.08 -5.33 15.19
C VAL A 414 -7.93 -6.04 16.52
N ALA A 415 -8.83 -5.81 17.47
CA ALA A 415 -8.81 -6.50 18.76
C ALA A 415 -8.97 -8.03 18.57
N PHE A 416 -9.98 -8.45 17.78
CA PHE A 416 -10.27 -9.87 17.57
C PHE A 416 -9.05 -10.64 17.06
N TYR A 417 -8.39 -10.19 16.00
CA TYR A 417 -7.23 -10.92 15.47
C TYR A 417 -5.99 -10.77 16.36
N THR A 418 -5.74 -9.56 16.88
CA THR A 418 -4.53 -9.28 17.67
C THR A 418 -4.50 -10.10 18.95
N ASP A 419 -5.62 -10.27 19.65
CA ASP A 419 -5.67 -11.03 20.90
C ASP A 419 -5.19 -12.47 20.74
N PHE A 420 -5.64 -13.17 19.70
CA PHE A 420 -5.17 -14.54 19.44
C PHE A 420 -3.73 -14.56 18.90
N GLN A 421 -3.41 -13.66 17.96
CA GLN A 421 -2.12 -13.65 17.28
C GLN A 421 -0.98 -13.27 18.23
N LEU A 422 -1.25 -12.47 19.26
CA LEU A 422 -0.30 -12.13 20.31
C LEU A 422 0.18 -13.40 21.04
N TYR A 423 -0.72 -14.27 21.49
CA TYR A 423 -0.33 -15.52 22.17
C TYR A 423 0.41 -16.47 21.24
N PHE A 424 -0.02 -16.57 19.98
CA PHE A 424 0.74 -17.34 18.99
C PHE A 424 2.13 -16.77 18.73
N ALA A 425 2.29 -15.44 18.71
CA ALA A 425 3.57 -14.78 18.54
C ALA A 425 4.53 -15.06 19.71
N ILE A 426 4.02 -15.11 20.95
CA ILE A 426 4.79 -15.54 22.14
C ILE A 426 5.34 -16.95 21.92
N VAL A 427 4.46 -17.89 21.57
CA VAL A 427 4.85 -19.29 21.33
C VAL A 427 5.84 -19.38 20.18
N LEU A 428 5.59 -18.68 19.08
CA LEU A 428 6.46 -18.63 17.91
C LEU A 428 7.86 -18.11 18.27
N ALA A 429 7.98 -17.05 19.07
CA ALA A 429 9.27 -16.51 19.50
C ALA A 429 10.06 -17.51 20.35
N ILE A 430 9.40 -18.21 21.28
CA ILE A 430 10.03 -19.27 22.09
C ILE A 430 10.49 -20.43 21.21
N LEU A 431 9.66 -20.90 20.29
CA LEU A 431 9.98 -21.99 19.37
C LEU A 431 11.13 -21.60 18.41
N SER A 432 11.12 -20.36 17.92
CA SER A 432 12.15 -19.79 17.04
C SER A 432 13.53 -19.76 17.71
N GLY A 433 13.62 -19.30 18.96
CA GLY A 433 14.86 -19.33 19.73
C GLY A 433 15.34 -20.74 20.08
N THR A 434 14.42 -21.58 20.58
CA THR A 434 14.75 -22.91 21.10
C THR A 434 15.06 -23.92 19.99
N GLY A 435 14.30 -23.89 18.89
CA GLY A 435 14.41 -24.84 17.78
C GLY A 435 15.77 -24.83 17.10
N GLN A 436 16.48 -23.70 17.08
CA GLN A 436 17.82 -23.61 16.51
C GLN A 436 18.86 -24.44 17.27
N PHE A 437 18.77 -24.52 18.61
CA PHE A 437 19.68 -25.36 19.40
C PHE A 437 19.50 -26.84 19.03
N PHE A 438 18.26 -27.30 18.90
CA PHE A 438 17.96 -28.66 18.45
C PHE A 438 18.45 -28.89 17.03
N TRP A 439 18.22 -27.95 16.11
CA TRP A 439 18.64 -28.11 14.72
C TRP A 439 20.15 -28.37 14.57
N TRP A 440 20.97 -27.61 15.30
CA TRP A 440 22.43 -27.66 15.16
C TRP A 440 23.12 -28.68 16.07
N ASN A 441 22.57 -28.95 17.25
CA ASN A 441 23.18 -29.83 18.24
C ASN A 441 22.36 -31.10 18.46
N LYS A 442 22.98 -32.15 19.01
CA LYS A 442 22.21 -33.27 19.59
C LYS A 442 21.95 -32.94 21.05
N MET A 443 20.69 -32.80 21.40
CA MET A 443 20.27 -32.28 22.70
C MET A 443 19.72 -33.41 23.57
N ASP A 444 20.06 -33.35 24.85
CA ASP A 444 19.43 -34.09 25.94
C ASP A 444 18.99 -33.08 27.01
N LYS A 445 18.33 -33.55 28.07
CA LYS A 445 17.82 -32.69 29.14
C LYS A 445 18.91 -31.81 29.78
N THR A 446 20.10 -32.36 30.00
CA THR A 446 21.20 -31.67 30.67
C THR A 446 21.82 -30.62 29.76
N LYS A 447 22.16 -30.98 28.52
CA LYS A 447 22.73 -30.06 27.52
C LYS A 447 21.77 -28.94 27.14
N LEU A 448 20.47 -29.22 27.12
CA LEU A 448 19.45 -28.20 26.88
C LEU A 448 19.44 -27.17 28.00
N LYS A 449 19.43 -27.64 29.25
CA LYS A 449 19.51 -26.74 30.42
C LYS A 449 20.77 -25.88 30.34
N GLU A 450 21.94 -26.47 30.14
CA GLU A 450 23.21 -25.73 30.01
C GLU A 450 23.20 -24.72 28.86
N SER A 451 22.64 -25.10 27.70
CA SER A 451 22.62 -24.25 26.52
C SER A 451 21.66 -23.06 26.65
N LEU A 452 20.51 -23.26 27.32
CA LEU A 452 19.46 -22.26 27.47
C LEU A 452 19.60 -21.39 28.72
N THR A 453 20.31 -21.84 29.77
CA THR A 453 20.43 -21.10 31.03
C THR A 453 20.92 -19.67 30.80
N LEU A 454 22.02 -19.49 30.06
CA LEU A 454 22.57 -18.16 29.79
C LEU A 454 21.61 -17.29 28.95
N PRO A 455 21.07 -17.74 27.79
CA PRO A 455 20.06 -16.98 27.06
C PRO A 455 18.86 -16.57 27.90
N VAL A 456 18.31 -17.49 28.72
CA VAL A 456 17.14 -17.20 29.56
C VAL A 456 17.47 -16.14 30.60
N ILE A 457 18.60 -16.27 31.32
CA ILE A 457 19.00 -15.28 32.33
C ILE A 457 19.20 -13.89 31.71
N ILE A 458 19.94 -13.79 30.60
CA ILE A 458 20.16 -12.51 29.91
C ILE A 458 18.82 -11.91 29.49
N SER A 459 17.91 -12.74 28.96
CA SER A 459 16.62 -12.27 28.48
C SER A 459 15.74 -11.76 29.60
N LEU A 460 15.69 -12.46 30.74
CA LEU A 460 14.96 -12.01 31.92
C LEU A 460 15.51 -10.69 32.46
N ILE A 461 16.84 -10.52 32.52
CA ILE A 461 17.48 -9.28 32.97
C ILE A 461 17.17 -8.12 32.03
N VAL A 462 17.35 -8.33 30.72
CA VAL A 462 17.10 -7.30 29.69
C VAL A 462 15.62 -6.93 29.66
N SER A 463 14.71 -7.91 29.67
CA SER A 463 13.28 -7.66 29.72
C SER A 463 12.86 -6.95 31.00
N ALA A 464 13.39 -7.35 32.17
CA ALA A 464 13.13 -6.65 33.43
C ALA A 464 13.58 -5.18 33.39
N ALA A 465 14.75 -4.90 32.83
CA ALA A 465 15.22 -3.53 32.64
C ALA A 465 14.27 -2.73 31.73
N ILE A 466 13.85 -3.32 30.59
CA ILE A 466 12.91 -2.66 29.68
C ILE A 466 11.55 -2.46 30.34
N PHE A 467 11.04 -3.41 31.14
CA PHE A 467 9.77 -3.29 31.84
C PHE A 467 9.76 -2.07 32.77
N VAL A 468 10.83 -1.88 33.53
CA VAL A 468 10.96 -0.75 34.46
C VAL A 468 11.09 0.57 33.70
N LEU A 469 11.94 0.61 32.65
CA LEU A 469 12.19 1.83 31.89
C LEU A 469 10.99 2.27 31.04
N ALA A 470 10.33 1.33 30.36
CA ALA A 470 9.21 1.59 29.48
C ALA A 470 7.83 1.54 30.18
N ARG A 471 7.80 1.19 31.48
CA ARG A 471 6.58 1.09 32.31
C ARG A 471 5.51 0.19 31.69
N ILE A 472 5.92 -0.99 31.23
CA ILE A 472 5.00 -1.99 30.65
C ILE A 472 4.19 -2.63 31.78
N GLN A 473 2.87 -2.53 31.70
CA GLN A 473 1.95 -3.05 32.74
C GLN A 473 1.13 -4.25 32.26
N ASP A 474 0.91 -4.39 30.95
CA ASP A 474 0.10 -5.48 30.40
C ASP A 474 0.85 -6.82 30.45
N PRO A 475 0.30 -7.86 31.11
CA PRO A 475 0.97 -9.17 31.24
C PRO A 475 1.27 -9.86 29.90
N ALA A 476 0.39 -9.69 28.90
CA ALA A 476 0.58 -10.27 27.59
C ALA A 476 1.74 -9.59 26.86
N TYR A 477 1.88 -8.27 26.99
CA TYR A 477 3.04 -7.53 26.47
C TYR A 477 4.34 -7.89 27.20
N LEU A 478 4.30 -8.09 28.52
CA LEU A 478 5.46 -8.59 29.27
C LEU A 478 5.94 -9.95 28.73
N ALA A 479 5.00 -10.88 28.49
CA ALA A 479 5.31 -12.20 27.95
C ALA A 479 5.86 -12.12 26.51
N LEU A 480 5.26 -11.30 25.64
CA LEU A 480 5.71 -11.10 24.26
C LEU A 480 7.11 -10.48 24.20
N LEU A 481 7.38 -9.45 25.00
CA LEU A 481 8.71 -8.85 25.07
C LEU A 481 9.74 -9.87 25.55
N THR A 482 9.45 -10.61 26.63
CA THR A 482 10.39 -11.62 27.16
C THR A 482 10.69 -12.71 26.15
N ALA A 483 9.66 -13.25 25.50
CA ALA A 483 9.81 -14.28 24.49
C ALA A 483 10.60 -13.77 23.27
N SER A 484 10.39 -12.52 22.86
CA SER A 484 11.07 -11.92 21.72
C SER A 484 12.53 -11.60 22.03
N VAL A 485 12.82 -11.01 23.20
CA VAL A 485 14.21 -10.82 23.67
C VAL A 485 14.92 -12.16 23.80
N TYR A 486 14.25 -13.18 24.33
CA TYR A 486 14.77 -14.55 24.35
C TYR A 486 15.11 -15.06 22.96
N SER A 487 14.22 -14.89 21.99
CA SER A 487 14.49 -15.29 20.61
C SER A 487 15.71 -14.55 20.02
N VAL A 488 15.86 -13.24 20.27
CA VAL A 488 17.05 -12.47 19.86
C VAL A 488 18.33 -13.03 20.49
N VAL A 489 18.35 -13.21 21.81
CA VAL A 489 19.54 -13.67 22.53
C VAL A 489 19.91 -15.12 22.18
N ALA A 490 18.91 -16.00 22.11
CA ALA A 490 19.08 -17.40 21.72
C ALA A 490 19.67 -17.53 20.31
N ASN A 491 19.08 -16.84 19.34
CA ASN A 491 19.58 -16.84 17.97
C ASN A 491 20.92 -16.12 17.84
N GLY A 492 21.16 -15.07 18.64
CA GLY A 492 22.44 -14.37 18.71
C GLY A 492 23.58 -15.29 19.17
N LYS A 493 23.33 -16.15 20.16
CA LYS A 493 24.31 -17.17 20.60
C LYS A 493 24.67 -18.14 19.47
N ILE A 494 23.67 -18.62 18.72
CA ILE A 494 23.88 -19.49 17.55
C ILE A 494 24.60 -18.74 16.42
N LEU A 495 24.24 -17.48 16.18
CA LEU A 495 24.89 -16.63 15.18
C LEU A 495 26.37 -16.44 15.48
N LEU A 496 26.73 -16.16 16.74
CA LEU A 496 28.12 -16.01 17.18
C LEU A 496 28.93 -17.30 16.96
N GLN A 497 28.33 -18.48 17.15
CA GLN A 497 28.96 -19.77 16.84
C GLN A 497 29.32 -19.88 15.33
N PHE A 498 28.45 -19.40 14.44
CA PHE A 498 28.71 -19.45 12.99
C PHE A 498 29.58 -18.33 12.46
N SER A 499 29.58 -17.16 13.10
CA SER A 499 30.47 -16.04 12.73
C SER A 499 31.95 -16.43 12.76
N LYS A 500 32.31 -17.38 13.62
CA LYS A 500 33.67 -17.93 13.77
C LYS A 500 33.99 -19.09 12.85
N SER A 501 33.02 -19.62 12.09
CA SER A 501 33.18 -20.81 11.26
C SER A 501 32.76 -20.57 9.81
N ASN A 502 31.46 -20.57 9.52
CA ASN A 502 30.93 -20.39 8.17
C ASN A 502 29.69 -19.51 8.16
N ILE A 503 29.86 -18.28 7.71
CA ILE A 503 28.79 -17.27 7.62
C ILE A 503 27.64 -17.71 6.70
N LYS A 504 27.83 -18.65 5.78
CA LYS A 504 26.73 -19.15 4.94
C LYS A 504 25.68 -19.94 5.73
N LEU A 505 26.01 -20.40 6.95
CA LEU A 505 25.10 -21.15 7.82
C LEU A 505 24.22 -20.23 8.68
N SER A 506 24.51 -18.92 8.75
CA SER A 506 23.85 -17.98 9.66
C SER A 506 22.46 -17.51 9.22
N GLY A 507 22.08 -17.73 7.96
CA GLY A 507 20.84 -17.15 7.38
C GLY A 507 19.58 -17.44 8.19
N GLY A 508 19.45 -18.66 8.75
CA GLY A 508 18.32 -19.01 9.63
C GLY A 508 18.30 -18.18 10.92
N SER A 509 19.43 -18.06 11.61
CA SER A 509 19.53 -17.27 12.85
C SER A 509 19.27 -15.79 12.61
N ILE A 510 19.78 -15.22 11.51
CA ILE A 510 19.55 -13.82 11.16
C ILE A 510 18.05 -13.57 10.86
N ALA A 511 17.41 -14.47 10.11
CA ALA A 511 15.98 -14.35 9.81
C ALA A 511 15.13 -14.39 11.09
N HIS A 512 15.43 -15.29 12.01
CA HIS A 512 14.72 -15.42 13.29
C HIS A 512 14.97 -14.25 14.25
N ILE A 513 16.17 -13.65 14.27
CA ILE A 513 16.44 -12.39 14.96
C ILE A 513 15.57 -11.27 14.35
N GLY A 514 15.49 -11.21 13.02
CA GLY A 514 14.62 -10.28 12.31
C GLY A 514 13.16 -10.37 12.78
N VAL A 515 12.58 -11.58 12.78
CA VAL A 515 11.21 -11.80 13.29
C VAL A 515 11.06 -11.35 14.75
N ALA A 516 12.02 -11.67 15.62
CA ALA A 516 11.95 -11.28 17.02
C ALA A 516 12.01 -9.76 17.21
N MET A 517 12.82 -9.06 16.42
CA MET A 517 12.88 -7.60 16.40
C MET A 517 11.59 -6.97 15.86
N MET A 518 10.98 -7.58 14.83
CA MET A 518 9.67 -7.16 14.35
C MET A 518 8.62 -7.24 15.45
N LEU A 519 8.58 -8.33 16.23
CA LEU A 519 7.64 -8.48 17.36
C LEU A 519 7.86 -7.43 18.45
N ILE A 520 9.11 -7.10 18.77
CA ILE A 520 9.43 -6.02 19.73
C ILE A 520 8.97 -4.66 19.17
N GLY A 521 9.26 -4.39 17.90
CA GLY A 521 8.83 -3.17 17.22
C GLY A 521 7.31 -3.03 17.25
N ILE A 522 6.57 -4.08 16.87
CA ILE A 522 5.10 -4.11 16.87
C ILE A 522 4.53 -3.84 18.26
N LEU A 523 5.08 -4.48 19.30
CA LEU A 523 4.65 -4.28 20.69
C LEU A 523 4.69 -2.80 21.07
N PHE A 524 5.78 -2.10 20.76
CA PHE A 524 5.91 -0.69 21.11
C PHE A 524 5.09 0.21 20.18
N SER A 525 5.25 0.07 18.86
CA SER A 525 4.63 1.00 17.91
C SER A 525 3.12 0.91 17.87
N SER A 526 2.54 -0.28 18.07
CA SER A 526 1.08 -0.45 18.12
C SER A 526 0.55 -0.45 19.56
N GLY A 527 1.16 -1.24 20.46
CA GLY A 527 0.66 -1.40 21.83
C GLY A 527 0.88 -0.17 22.73
N TYR A 528 1.88 0.67 22.42
CA TYR A 528 2.18 1.91 23.14
C TYR A 528 2.06 3.16 22.27
N SER A 529 1.31 3.07 21.17
CA SER A 529 0.91 4.23 20.36
C SER A 529 0.19 5.25 21.25
N LYS A 530 0.53 6.54 21.12
CA LYS A 530 -0.08 7.62 21.93
C LYS A 530 -0.65 8.71 21.05
N ILE A 531 -1.89 9.07 21.32
CA ILE A 531 -2.52 10.25 20.72
C ILE A 531 -2.06 11.49 21.51
N LEU A 532 -1.36 12.39 20.82
CA LEU A 532 -0.86 13.65 21.39
C LEU A 532 -1.87 14.79 21.25
N SER A 533 -2.70 14.76 20.20
CA SER A 533 -3.72 15.76 19.86
C SER A 533 -4.98 15.72 20.72
N LYS A 534 -4.85 15.42 22.02
CA LYS A 534 -6.00 15.35 22.92
C LYS A 534 -6.67 16.71 23.06
N ASN A 535 -7.97 16.76 22.79
CA ASN A 535 -8.79 17.94 22.96
C ASN A 535 -9.04 18.21 24.45
N ASN A 536 -8.27 19.15 25.01
CA ASN A 536 -8.40 19.58 26.40
C ASN A 536 -9.28 20.82 26.56
N THR A 537 -9.95 21.28 25.49
CA THR A 537 -10.76 22.52 25.52
C THR A 537 -12.17 22.31 26.08
N GLY A 538 -12.66 21.06 26.10
CA GLY A 538 -14.03 20.73 26.51
C GLY A 538 -15.10 21.08 25.46
N LEU A 539 -14.71 21.63 24.32
CA LEU A 539 -15.60 21.93 23.20
C LEU A 539 -15.72 20.72 22.27
N LEU A 540 -16.95 20.32 21.96
CA LEU A 540 -17.22 19.35 20.91
C LEU A 540 -17.07 20.04 19.54
N TRP A 541 -16.37 19.40 18.61
CA TRP A 541 -16.19 19.92 17.26
C TRP A 541 -17.46 19.71 16.43
N ASN A 542 -18.03 18.52 16.52
CA ASN A 542 -19.32 18.20 15.97
C ASN A 542 -20.05 17.26 16.94
N LYS A 543 -21.28 17.61 17.29
CA LYS A 543 -22.14 16.79 18.17
C LYS A 543 -22.50 15.43 17.54
N GLU A 544 -22.41 15.33 16.22
CA GLU A 544 -22.65 14.09 15.47
C GLU A 544 -21.42 13.17 15.44
N PHE A 545 -20.23 13.68 15.74
CA PHE A 545 -19.02 12.85 15.78
C PHE A 545 -18.94 12.04 17.08
N PRO A 546 -18.40 10.81 17.02
CA PRO A 546 -18.13 10.03 18.22
C PRO A 546 -17.27 10.80 19.22
N ASP A 547 -17.48 10.57 20.51
CA ASP A 547 -16.71 11.20 21.59
C ASP A 547 -15.21 11.02 21.40
N GLU A 548 -14.79 9.84 20.95
CA GLU A 548 -13.39 9.53 20.66
C GLU A 548 -12.79 10.47 19.61
N VAL A 549 -13.53 10.75 18.53
CA VAL A 549 -13.09 11.68 17.48
C VAL A 549 -13.02 13.10 18.05
N ASN A 550 -14.02 13.52 18.83
CA ASN A 550 -14.00 14.83 19.47
C ASN A 550 -12.87 14.99 20.51
N GLN A 551 -12.46 13.90 21.16
CA GLN A 551 -11.41 13.88 22.19
C GLN A 551 -10.00 13.72 21.63
N ASN A 552 -9.83 13.00 20.52
CA ASN A 552 -8.52 12.64 20.00
C ASN A 552 -7.97 13.62 18.96
N ASN A 553 -8.75 14.63 18.56
CA ASN A 553 -8.38 15.57 17.53
C ASN A 553 -8.31 17.01 18.04
N LEU A 554 -7.39 17.79 17.47
CA LEU A 554 -7.15 19.19 17.80
C LEU A 554 -7.65 20.08 16.67
N LEU A 555 -8.48 21.08 16.99
CA LEU A 555 -8.83 22.15 16.06
C LEU A 555 -7.70 23.18 16.02
N LEU A 556 -7.21 23.46 14.81
CA LEU A 556 -6.19 24.48 14.55
C LEU A 556 -6.80 25.54 13.65
N PHE A 557 -6.79 26.80 14.11
CA PHE A 557 -7.12 27.95 13.27
C PHE A 557 -5.89 28.49 12.57
N LEU A 558 -6.08 29.08 11.39
CA LEU A 558 -5.03 29.66 10.60
C LEU A 558 -4.26 30.73 11.39
N ASN A 559 -2.95 30.56 11.44
CA ASN A 559 -1.97 31.37 12.17
C ASN A 559 -2.10 31.40 13.70
N GLU A 560 -3.14 30.82 14.28
CA GLU A 560 -3.33 30.82 15.74
C GLU A 560 -2.58 29.67 16.42
N PRO A 561 -1.66 29.95 17.38
CA PRO A 561 -0.95 28.91 18.12
C PRO A 561 -1.89 28.08 18.99
N ARG A 562 -1.69 26.75 18.99
CA ARG A 562 -2.39 25.83 19.89
C ARG A 562 -1.43 24.85 20.56
N GLN A 563 -1.54 24.73 21.88
CA GLN A 563 -0.69 23.83 22.66
C GLN A 563 -1.13 22.37 22.51
N MET A 564 -0.18 21.48 22.24
CA MET A 564 -0.35 20.03 22.17
C MET A 564 0.82 19.32 22.87
N GLY A 565 0.62 18.96 24.15
CA GLY A 565 1.69 18.37 24.95
C GLY A 565 2.88 19.33 25.08
N GLU A 566 4.06 18.91 24.62
CA GLU A 566 5.29 19.72 24.61
C GLU A 566 5.44 20.65 23.39
N TYR A 567 4.48 20.62 22.45
CA TYR A 567 4.53 21.38 21.20
C TYR A 567 3.52 22.52 21.20
N SER A 568 3.92 23.69 20.70
CA SER A 568 3.03 24.72 20.16
C SER A 568 2.86 24.46 18.66
N LEU A 569 1.63 24.23 18.21
CA LEU A 569 1.29 23.98 16.81
C LEU A 569 0.79 25.26 16.17
N HIS A 570 1.27 25.53 14.96
CA HIS A 570 0.82 26.64 14.14
C HIS A 570 0.43 26.12 12.76
N TYR A 571 -0.87 26.18 12.43
CA TYR A 571 -1.34 25.94 11.08
C TYR A 571 -1.11 27.19 10.24
N LYS A 572 -0.35 27.07 9.14
CA LYS A 572 0.08 28.20 8.30
C LYS A 572 -0.68 28.30 6.98
N GLY A 573 -1.62 27.39 6.72
CA GLY A 573 -2.41 27.39 5.50
C GLY A 573 -2.05 26.25 4.54
N ILE A 574 -2.66 26.27 3.37
CA ILE A 574 -2.46 25.27 2.33
C ILE A 574 -1.31 25.69 1.40
N ARG A 575 -0.53 24.70 0.96
CA ARG A 575 0.62 24.84 0.08
C ARG A 575 0.50 23.98 -1.16
N LYS A 576 1.16 24.42 -2.23
CA LYS A 576 1.45 23.61 -3.42
C LYS A 576 2.93 23.21 -3.43
N LYS A 577 3.19 21.93 -3.68
CA LYS A 577 4.56 21.41 -3.81
C LYS A 577 5.06 21.62 -5.23
N THR A 578 6.09 22.44 -5.36
CA THR A 578 6.80 22.73 -6.60
C THR A 578 7.92 21.71 -6.84
N THR A 579 8.38 21.62 -8.08
CA THR A 579 9.50 20.73 -8.47
C THR A 579 10.83 21.23 -7.91
N ASP A 580 11.07 22.55 -7.96
CA ASP A 580 12.40 23.13 -7.72
C ASP A 580 12.49 24.07 -6.49
N HIS A 581 11.36 24.48 -5.91
CA HIS A 581 11.32 25.54 -4.89
C HIS A 581 10.69 25.10 -3.57
N GLY A 582 10.42 23.80 -3.39
CA GLY A 582 9.74 23.30 -2.19
C GLY A 582 8.26 23.65 -2.21
N PHE A 583 7.73 24.20 -1.12
CA PHE A 583 6.31 24.56 -0.98
C PHE A 583 6.10 26.06 -1.16
N VAL A 584 5.00 26.42 -1.81
CA VAL A 584 4.53 27.81 -1.99
C VAL A 584 3.09 27.95 -1.50
N ASP A 585 2.73 29.12 -0.97
CA ASP A 585 1.36 29.42 -0.53
C ASP A 585 0.37 29.36 -1.69
N ILE A 586 -0.74 28.63 -1.51
CA ILE A 586 -1.81 28.54 -2.52
C ILE A 586 -2.44 29.91 -2.81
N ASN A 587 -2.45 30.82 -1.84
CA ASN A 587 -3.00 32.17 -1.97
C ASN A 587 -2.04 33.11 -2.74
N SER A 588 -0.78 32.72 -2.92
CA SER A 588 0.25 33.48 -3.65
C SER A 588 0.42 33.05 -5.11
N VAL A 589 -0.39 32.09 -5.57
CA VAL A 589 -0.29 31.51 -6.90
C VAL A 589 -1.65 31.38 -7.56
N ALA A 590 -1.69 31.53 -8.88
CA ALA A 590 -2.87 31.32 -9.70
C ALA A 590 -2.64 30.22 -10.74
N ALA A 591 -3.71 29.52 -11.10
CA ALA A 591 -3.68 28.55 -12.19
C ALA A 591 -3.34 29.25 -13.51
N THR A 592 -2.52 28.59 -14.33
CA THR A 592 -2.29 29.01 -15.73
C THR A 592 -3.17 28.19 -16.67
N GLY A 593 -3.09 28.47 -17.98
CA GLY A 593 -3.70 27.58 -18.98
C GLY A 593 -3.09 26.16 -19.04
N HIS A 594 -2.02 25.89 -18.28
CA HIS A 594 -1.39 24.59 -18.17
C HIS A 594 -1.56 24.00 -16.76
N PRO A 595 -2.08 22.76 -16.61
CA PRO A 595 -2.51 22.21 -15.30
C PRO A 595 -1.37 21.99 -14.30
N LEU A 596 -0.12 21.87 -14.76
CA LEU A 596 1.06 21.67 -13.92
C LEU A 596 1.92 22.94 -13.76
N LYS A 597 1.40 24.10 -14.17
CA LYS A 597 2.10 25.39 -14.04
C LYS A 597 1.24 26.39 -13.32
N LEU A 598 1.82 27.03 -12.33
CA LEU A 598 1.21 28.12 -11.59
C LEU A 598 2.01 29.41 -11.83
N VAL A 599 1.31 30.54 -11.83
CA VAL A 599 1.93 31.87 -11.86
C VAL A 599 1.86 32.48 -10.47
N VAL A 600 2.96 33.06 -10.02
CA VAL A 600 3.06 33.76 -8.74
C VAL A 600 2.32 35.10 -8.86
N THR A 601 1.41 35.39 -7.94
CA THR A 601 0.57 36.60 -7.96
C THR A 601 0.99 37.63 -6.91
N ALA A 602 1.77 37.22 -5.90
CA ALA A 602 2.27 38.06 -4.82
C ALA A 602 3.71 37.68 -4.47
N ASP A 603 4.47 38.61 -3.89
CA ASP A 603 5.81 38.29 -3.38
C ASP A 603 5.75 37.17 -2.34
N GLU A 604 6.50 36.09 -2.59
CA GLU A 604 6.46 34.87 -1.79
C GLU A 604 7.88 34.35 -1.54
N VAL A 605 8.14 33.86 -0.33
CA VAL A 605 9.36 33.12 -0.03
C VAL A 605 8.99 31.65 0.12
N SER A 606 9.40 30.87 -0.86
CA SER A 606 9.15 29.42 -0.84
C SER A 606 9.82 28.74 0.35
N SER A 607 9.35 27.54 0.72
CA SER A 607 9.92 26.79 1.85
C SER A 607 11.41 26.42 1.67
N SER A 608 11.95 26.54 0.46
CA SER A 608 13.38 26.38 0.16
C SER A 608 14.22 27.64 0.46
N GLY A 609 13.60 28.75 0.87
CA GLY A 609 14.22 30.04 1.10
C GLY A 609 14.40 30.88 -0.17
N LYS A 610 13.90 30.43 -1.33
CA LYS A 610 13.94 31.20 -2.58
C LYS A 610 12.80 32.21 -2.63
N GLN A 611 13.15 33.47 -2.91
CA GLN A 611 12.21 34.55 -3.20
C GLN A 611 11.64 34.41 -4.61
N LEU A 612 10.32 34.52 -4.72
CA LEU A 612 9.53 34.48 -5.94
C LEU A 612 8.75 35.79 -6.05
N ASN A 613 8.77 36.40 -7.23
CA ASN A 613 8.13 37.70 -7.47
C ASN A 613 6.86 37.49 -8.31
N PRO A 614 5.90 38.42 -8.25
CA PRO A 614 4.72 38.39 -9.13
C PRO A 614 5.11 38.25 -10.61
N GLY A 615 4.46 37.32 -11.29
CA GLY A 615 4.72 36.96 -12.69
C GLY A 615 5.71 35.80 -12.88
N ASP A 616 6.44 35.39 -11.84
CA ASP A 616 7.27 34.17 -11.89
C ASP A 616 6.38 32.93 -12.12
N THR A 617 6.92 31.92 -12.79
CA THR A 617 6.21 30.65 -13.02
C THR A 617 6.85 29.53 -12.22
N VAL A 618 6.01 28.68 -11.62
CA VAL A 618 6.45 27.51 -10.86
C VAL A 618 5.79 26.25 -11.40
N ASP A 619 6.61 25.22 -11.61
CA ASP A 619 6.15 23.89 -12.01
C ASP A 619 5.77 23.08 -10.77
N ILE A 620 4.61 22.40 -10.83
CA ILE A 620 4.14 21.50 -9.78
C ILE A 620 4.12 20.05 -10.26
N ILE A 621 4.31 19.12 -9.32
CA ILE A 621 4.41 17.68 -9.63
C ILE A 621 3.03 17.07 -9.89
N ASN A 622 2.00 17.56 -9.21
CA ASN A 622 0.64 17.05 -9.30
C ASN A 622 -0.36 18.15 -8.94
N ALA A 623 -1.30 18.43 -9.84
CA ALA A 623 -2.35 19.43 -9.67
C ALA A 623 -3.33 19.09 -8.54
N GLU A 624 -3.64 17.80 -8.39
CA GLU A 624 -4.61 17.26 -7.41
C GLU A 624 -4.09 17.40 -5.97
N ASN A 625 -2.78 17.52 -5.78
CA ASN A 625 -2.16 17.52 -4.47
C ASN A 625 -2.09 18.93 -3.88
N SER A 626 -2.51 19.05 -2.63
CA SER A 626 -2.33 20.21 -1.75
C SER A 626 -1.76 19.71 -0.42
N TYR A 627 -1.13 20.59 0.34
CA TYR A 627 -0.45 20.21 1.58
C TYR A 627 -0.73 21.21 2.68
N PHE A 628 -1.11 20.75 3.87
CA PHE A 628 -1.34 21.62 5.02
C PHE A 628 -0.02 21.91 5.72
N GLU A 629 0.40 23.16 5.82
CA GLU A 629 1.62 23.50 6.55
C GLU A 629 1.34 23.58 8.05
N VAL A 630 1.91 22.65 8.83
CA VAL A 630 1.77 22.60 10.29
C VAL A 630 3.15 22.65 10.93
N LEU A 631 3.45 23.76 11.58
CA LEU A 631 4.69 23.98 12.32
C LEU A 631 4.55 23.46 13.75
N TYR A 632 5.53 22.67 14.20
CA TYR A 632 5.65 22.17 15.56
C TYR A 632 6.82 22.85 16.24
N GLU A 633 6.58 23.62 17.28
CA GLU A 633 7.62 24.30 18.06
C GLU A 633 7.66 23.78 19.50
N LYS A 634 8.84 23.41 19.99
CA LYS A 634 9.05 23.09 21.40
C LYS A 634 9.46 24.35 22.17
N GLU A 635 9.15 24.40 23.46
CA GLU A 635 9.65 25.46 24.38
C GLU A 635 11.18 25.59 24.35
N SER A 636 11.91 24.52 24.04
CA SER A 636 13.37 24.51 23.86
C SER A 636 13.88 25.30 22.64
N GLY A 637 12.99 25.83 21.79
CA GLY A 637 13.32 26.51 20.53
C GLY A 637 13.57 25.58 19.34
N LYS A 638 13.48 24.25 19.52
CA LYS A 638 13.52 23.29 18.40
C LYS A 638 12.17 23.27 17.70
N SER A 639 12.18 23.42 16.38
CA SER A 639 10.99 23.32 15.55
C SER A 639 11.18 22.41 14.33
N PHE A 640 10.07 21.90 13.81
CA PHE A 640 10.00 21.21 12.52
C PHE A 640 8.61 21.43 11.93
N THR A 641 8.51 21.34 10.60
CA THR A 641 7.25 21.51 9.88
C THR A 641 6.84 20.19 9.25
N LEU A 642 5.56 19.86 9.33
CA LEU A 642 4.95 18.75 8.62
C LEU A 642 3.94 19.27 7.61
N TYR A 643 3.82 18.52 6.52
CA TYR A 643 2.98 18.84 5.36
C TYR A 643 1.99 17.69 5.08
N PRO A 644 1.00 17.41 5.97
CA PRO A 644 -0.03 16.43 5.68
C PRO A 644 -0.69 16.72 4.32
N ARG A 645 -0.89 15.67 3.52
CA ARG A 645 -1.29 15.81 2.12
C ARG A 645 -2.79 15.66 1.96
N LEU A 646 -3.35 16.51 1.10
CA LEU A 646 -4.71 16.46 0.57
C LEU A 646 -4.62 16.15 -0.93
N GLN A 647 -5.43 15.22 -1.40
CA GLN A 647 -5.59 14.94 -2.83
C GLN A 647 -7.06 15.01 -3.19
N ILE A 648 -7.42 15.88 -4.13
CA ILE A 648 -8.79 16.03 -4.63
C ILE A 648 -8.80 15.66 -6.10
N ASN A 649 -9.61 14.66 -6.46
CA ASN A 649 -9.88 14.32 -7.85
C ASN A 649 -11.39 14.49 -8.10
N GLU A 650 -11.73 15.61 -8.74
CA GLU A 650 -13.11 15.98 -9.06
C GLU A 650 -13.79 14.98 -10.02
N THR A 651 -13.02 14.44 -10.98
CA THR A 651 -13.54 13.47 -11.96
C THR A 651 -14.00 12.15 -11.32
N MET A 652 -13.41 11.79 -10.19
CA MET A 652 -13.76 10.61 -9.41
C MET A 652 -14.61 10.94 -8.17
N GLY A 653 -14.82 12.22 -7.83
CA GLY A 653 -15.51 12.64 -6.62
C GLY A 653 -14.81 12.16 -5.34
N MET A 654 -13.47 12.10 -5.35
CA MET A 654 -12.68 11.56 -4.25
C MET A 654 -11.81 12.63 -3.60
N THR A 655 -11.89 12.70 -2.27
CA THR A 655 -11.02 13.51 -1.42
C THR A 655 -10.25 12.60 -0.47
N VAL A 656 -8.92 12.63 -0.56
CA VAL A 656 -8.03 11.72 0.15
C VAL A 656 -7.06 12.54 1.00
N PHE A 657 -7.12 12.31 2.30
CA PHE A 657 -6.10 12.78 3.23
C PHE A 657 -4.97 11.76 3.32
N SER A 658 -3.74 12.19 3.56
CA SER A 658 -2.62 11.30 3.91
C SER A 658 -1.77 12.00 4.98
N PRO A 659 -1.24 11.25 5.95
CA PRO A 659 -0.42 11.85 6.99
C PRO A 659 0.94 12.32 6.44
N ASP A 660 1.59 13.20 7.20
CA ASP A 660 3.04 13.40 7.11
C ASP A 660 3.70 12.98 8.44
N ILE A 661 4.94 12.51 8.37
CA ILE A 661 5.60 11.78 9.46
C ILE A 661 6.95 12.41 9.78
N ASN A 662 7.09 12.94 11.00
CA ASN A 662 8.40 13.29 11.53
C ASN A 662 9.06 12.05 12.13
N ARG A 663 10.15 11.58 11.52
CA ARG A 663 10.84 10.35 11.91
C ARG A 663 12.04 10.65 12.80
N THR A 664 12.04 10.12 14.02
CA THR A 664 13.19 10.18 14.93
C THR A 664 13.76 8.78 15.17
N VAL A 665 14.91 8.68 15.84
CA VAL A 665 15.50 7.37 16.17
C VAL A 665 14.57 6.55 17.09
N THR A 666 13.88 7.22 18.01
CA THR A 666 13.11 6.58 19.09
C THR A 666 11.61 6.53 18.84
N ALA A 667 11.06 7.37 17.97
CA ALA A 667 9.63 7.41 17.67
C ALA A 667 9.35 8.12 16.33
N ASP A 668 8.25 7.74 15.69
CA ASP A 668 7.68 8.51 14.59
C ASP A 668 6.49 9.32 15.12
N LEU A 669 6.40 10.59 14.73
CA LEU A 669 5.24 11.45 14.99
C LEU A 669 4.43 11.60 13.71
N TYR A 670 3.21 11.09 13.75
CA TYR A 670 2.20 11.25 12.72
C TYR A 670 1.47 12.57 12.88
N SER A 671 1.24 13.25 11.76
CA SER A 671 0.33 14.38 11.66
C SER A 671 -0.65 14.11 10.53
N HIS A 672 -1.93 14.01 10.85
CA HIS A 672 -3.00 13.65 9.91
C HIS A 672 -4.15 14.63 10.01
N VAL A 673 -4.47 15.30 8.90
CA VAL A 673 -5.65 16.17 8.83
C VAL A 673 -6.87 15.30 8.56
N ARG A 674 -7.85 15.34 9.46
CA ARG A 674 -9.10 14.57 9.37
C ARG A 674 -10.13 15.26 8.49
N THR A 675 -10.20 16.59 8.58
CA THR A 675 -11.08 17.41 7.77
C THR A 675 -10.64 18.87 7.79
N PHE A 676 -11.18 19.63 6.85
CA PHE A 676 -10.98 21.07 6.63
C PHE A 676 -12.29 21.66 6.04
N PRO A 677 -12.49 22.99 6.07
CA PRO A 677 -13.63 23.65 5.44
C PRO A 677 -13.78 23.24 3.97
N ASP A 678 -15.03 23.05 3.53
CA ASP A 678 -15.33 22.78 2.13
C ASP A 678 -14.97 24.02 1.27
N PRO A 679 -14.03 23.91 0.32
CA PRO A 679 -13.66 25.03 -0.55
C PRO A 679 -14.80 25.58 -1.40
N GLU A 680 -15.83 24.76 -1.69
CA GLU A 680 -16.97 25.16 -2.52
C GLU A 680 -18.07 25.84 -1.70
N GLN A 681 -18.00 25.79 -0.37
CA GLN A 681 -18.97 26.44 0.49
C GLN A 681 -18.81 27.97 0.42
N GLU A 682 -19.90 28.67 0.14
CA GLU A 682 -19.89 30.14 0.15
C GLU A 682 -19.47 30.67 1.53
N ILE A 683 -18.47 31.55 1.53
CA ILE A 683 -17.98 32.19 2.75
C ILE A 683 -19.04 33.19 3.24
N GLU A 684 -19.62 32.91 4.40
CA GLU A 684 -20.51 33.85 5.08
C GLU A 684 -19.70 34.99 5.70
N TRP A 685 -20.00 36.21 5.26
CA TRP A 685 -19.38 37.43 5.75
C TRP A 685 -20.33 38.14 6.73
N SER A 686 -19.78 38.70 7.80
CA SER A 686 -20.51 39.58 8.70
C SER A 686 -21.06 40.81 7.98
N GLU A 687 -22.02 41.48 8.61
CA GLU A 687 -22.41 42.83 8.22
C GLU A 687 -21.17 43.75 8.15
N GLU A 688 -21.16 44.66 7.17
CA GLU A 688 -20.04 45.59 6.96
C GLU A 688 -20.02 46.63 8.09
N GLU A 689 -18.90 46.68 8.82
CA GLU A 689 -18.63 47.75 9.77
C GLU A 689 -17.90 48.90 9.06
N SER A 690 -18.50 50.08 9.05
CA SER A 690 -17.94 51.26 8.40
C SER A 690 -16.96 51.98 9.30
N VAL A 691 -15.72 52.15 8.84
CA VAL A 691 -14.70 52.94 9.53
C VAL A 691 -14.26 54.10 8.63
N LYS A 692 -14.36 55.31 9.18
CA LYS A 692 -13.88 56.52 8.51
C LYS A 692 -12.39 56.70 8.78
N VAL A 693 -11.59 56.79 7.73
CA VAL A 693 -10.13 56.88 7.79
C VAL A 693 -9.59 58.04 6.96
N VAL A 694 -8.43 58.54 7.37
CA VAL A 694 -7.63 59.54 6.65
C VAL A 694 -6.27 58.90 6.32
N PRO A 695 -5.64 59.19 5.17
CA PRO A 695 -4.31 58.67 4.87
C PRO A 695 -3.32 58.91 6.03
N GLY A 696 -2.59 57.87 6.42
CA GLY A 696 -1.65 57.86 7.55
C GLY A 696 -2.28 57.54 8.93
N THR A 697 -3.60 57.41 9.03
CA THR A 697 -4.26 57.03 10.31
C THR A 697 -4.26 55.52 10.54
N GLN A 698 -4.09 55.13 11.80
CA GLN A 698 -4.22 53.75 12.24
C GLN A 698 -5.68 53.44 12.60
N PHE A 699 -6.15 52.26 12.24
CA PHE A 699 -7.46 51.73 12.59
C PHE A 699 -7.37 50.22 12.83
N PHE A 700 -8.43 49.60 13.34
CA PHE A 700 -8.44 48.17 13.63
C PHE A 700 -9.22 47.39 12.58
N ILE A 701 -8.66 46.24 12.20
CA ILE A 701 -9.33 45.21 11.40
C ILE A 701 -9.20 43.90 12.18
N ASN A 702 -10.32 43.36 12.68
CA ASN A 702 -10.29 42.32 13.72
C ASN A 702 -9.43 42.75 14.92
N ASP A 703 -8.43 41.94 15.28
CA ASP A 703 -7.48 42.23 16.37
C ASP A 703 -6.17 42.86 15.85
N TYR A 704 -6.14 43.28 14.57
CA TYR A 704 -4.93 43.77 13.89
C TYR A 704 -4.94 45.28 13.69
N VAL A 705 -3.75 45.88 13.76
CA VAL A 705 -3.54 47.29 13.46
C VAL A 705 -3.36 47.45 11.95
N ALA A 706 -4.19 48.29 11.34
CA ALA A 706 -4.14 48.63 9.92
C ALA A 706 -3.84 50.12 9.72
N VAL A 707 -3.13 50.44 8.64
CA VAL A 707 -2.78 51.81 8.25
C VAL A 707 -3.12 52.01 6.80
N LEU A 708 -3.94 53.02 6.51
CA LEU A 708 -4.14 53.49 5.15
C LEU A 708 -2.88 54.26 4.71
N LYS A 709 -2.02 53.64 3.90
CA LYS A 709 -0.74 54.22 3.48
C LYS A 709 -0.91 55.28 2.41
N ASP A 710 -1.64 54.92 1.36
CA ASP A 710 -1.74 55.74 0.17
C ASP A 710 -3.01 55.43 -0.61
N ILE A 711 -3.41 56.35 -1.48
CA ILE A 711 -4.55 56.22 -2.38
C ILE A 711 -4.14 56.71 -3.76
N GLN A 712 -4.26 55.82 -4.74
CA GLN A 712 -3.73 56.05 -6.08
C GLN A 712 -4.85 55.98 -7.11
N ALA A 713 -4.83 56.93 -8.06
CA ALA A 713 -5.67 56.83 -9.25
C ALA A 713 -5.11 55.75 -10.18
N VAL A 714 -5.98 54.90 -10.70
CA VAL A 714 -5.63 53.76 -11.55
C VAL A 714 -6.16 54.01 -12.95
N ASN A 715 -5.26 54.13 -13.91
CA ASN A 715 -5.61 54.42 -15.31
C ASN A 715 -5.81 53.15 -16.16
N ASN A 716 -5.42 51.98 -15.64
CA ASN A 716 -5.60 50.69 -16.29
C ASN A 716 -5.85 49.63 -15.22
N LEU A 717 -6.96 48.89 -15.34
CA LEU A 717 -7.40 47.90 -14.37
C LEU A 717 -7.73 46.62 -15.13
N GLU A 718 -7.08 45.52 -14.74
CA GLU A 718 -7.17 44.26 -15.48
C GLU A 718 -8.63 43.77 -15.53
N GLY A 719 -9.13 43.47 -16.74
CA GLY A 719 -10.52 43.08 -16.96
C GLY A 719 -11.54 44.24 -17.00
N VAL A 720 -11.13 45.49 -16.76
CA VAL A 720 -12.03 46.67 -16.80
C VAL A 720 -11.49 47.72 -17.78
N GLN A 721 -12.17 47.91 -18.90
CA GLN A 721 -11.88 49.01 -19.83
C GLN A 721 -12.44 50.33 -19.26
N LEU A 722 -11.56 51.28 -18.97
CA LEU A 722 -11.89 52.62 -18.51
C LEU A 722 -11.89 53.57 -19.72
N ALA A 723 -12.99 54.31 -19.91
CA ALA A 723 -13.13 55.33 -20.95
C ALA A 723 -12.70 56.72 -20.43
N GLU A 724 -12.59 57.69 -21.35
CA GLU A 724 -12.29 59.08 -21.01
C GLU A 724 -13.43 59.67 -20.15
N GLY A 725 -13.15 59.92 -18.86
CA GLY A 725 -14.13 60.38 -17.86
C GLY A 725 -14.46 59.37 -16.75
N ASP A 726 -14.03 58.11 -16.88
CA ASP A 726 -14.11 57.12 -15.80
C ASP A 726 -12.99 57.36 -14.78
N ILE A 727 -13.28 57.06 -13.49
CA ILE A 727 -12.33 57.23 -12.40
C ILE A 727 -12.21 55.91 -11.65
N ALA A 728 -11.00 55.36 -11.54
CA ALA A 728 -10.72 54.24 -10.65
C ALA A 728 -9.69 54.65 -9.60
N VAL A 729 -9.94 54.30 -8.35
CA VAL A 729 -9.11 54.64 -7.20
C VAL A 729 -8.80 53.35 -6.44
N LYS A 730 -7.52 53.14 -6.11
CA LYS A 730 -7.04 52.03 -5.27
C LYS A 730 -6.55 52.57 -3.93
N ALA A 731 -6.99 51.99 -2.83
CA ALA A 731 -6.40 52.25 -1.52
C ALA A 731 -5.31 51.22 -1.22
N ILE A 732 -4.19 51.64 -0.64
CA ILE A 732 -3.13 50.74 -0.17
C ILE A 732 -3.21 50.71 1.35
N ILE A 733 -3.65 49.58 1.90
CA ILE A 733 -3.81 49.38 3.34
C ILE A 733 -2.79 48.37 3.79
N GLU A 734 -1.88 48.76 4.69
CA GLU A 734 -0.99 47.81 5.37
C GLU A 734 -1.63 47.34 6.68
N ILE A 735 -1.62 46.04 6.91
CA ILE A 735 -2.20 45.40 8.10
C ILE A 735 -1.10 44.61 8.80
N GLU A 736 -0.79 44.96 10.04
CA GLU A 736 0.17 44.25 10.87
C GLU A 736 -0.47 42.96 11.41
N GLY A 737 -0.23 41.85 10.70
CA GLY A 737 -0.67 40.53 11.13
C GLY A 737 0.28 39.90 12.16
N GLU A 738 -0.08 38.71 12.66
CA GLU A 738 0.67 38.03 13.74
C GLU A 738 2.11 37.65 13.34
N THR A 739 2.35 37.37 12.05
CA THR A 739 3.64 36.85 11.57
C THR A 739 4.23 37.58 10.38
N LYS A 740 3.41 38.33 9.63
CA LYS A 740 3.83 39.17 8.51
C LYS A 740 2.89 40.36 8.36
N THR A 741 3.37 41.40 7.70
CA THR A 741 2.54 42.52 7.26
C THR A 741 1.81 42.14 5.97
N TYR A 742 0.52 42.42 5.91
CA TYR A 742 -0.32 42.19 4.74
C TYR A 742 -0.62 43.52 4.05
N THR A 743 -0.72 43.50 2.72
CA THR A 743 -1.18 44.66 1.96
C THR A 743 -2.52 44.33 1.31
N ALA A 744 -3.54 45.14 1.60
CA ALA A 744 -4.85 45.04 1.01
C ALA A 744 -5.09 46.20 0.04
N GLU A 745 -5.55 45.88 -1.16
CA GLU A 745 -5.70 46.85 -2.25
C GLU A 745 -7.14 46.92 -2.80
N PRO A 746 -8.12 47.47 -2.06
CA PRO A 746 -9.48 47.58 -2.57
C PRO A 746 -9.60 48.71 -3.61
N TYR A 747 -10.52 48.55 -4.56
CA TYR A 747 -10.76 49.52 -5.62
C TYR A 747 -12.18 50.11 -5.55
N TYR A 748 -12.27 51.39 -5.87
CA TYR A 748 -13.50 52.11 -6.10
C TYR A 748 -13.50 52.64 -7.54
N ILE A 749 -14.53 52.30 -8.32
CA ILE A 749 -14.59 52.61 -9.75
C ILE A 749 -15.87 53.40 -10.00
N ILE A 750 -15.76 54.52 -10.72
CA ILE A 750 -16.88 55.26 -11.29
C ILE A 750 -16.78 55.08 -12.79
N LYS A 751 -17.69 54.28 -13.35
CA LYS A 751 -17.78 54.00 -14.79
C LYS A 751 -19.18 54.29 -15.28
N ASP A 752 -19.33 55.05 -16.37
CA ASP A 752 -20.64 55.42 -16.93
C ASP A 752 -21.59 56.07 -15.89
N ARG A 753 -21.04 56.86 -14.95
CA ARG A 753 -21.74 57.45 -13.79
C ARG A 753 -22.30 56.43 -12.78
N MET A 754 -21.91 55.17 -12.85
CA MET A 754 -22.21 54.14 -11.85
C MET A 754 -20.99 53.83 -11.00
N ALA A 755 -21.19 53.70 -9.69
CA ALA A 755 -20.14 53.30 -8.76
C ALA A 755 -20.07 51.76 -8.67
N GLY A 756 -18.90 51.20 -8.96
CA GLY A 756 -18.51 49.82 -8.71
C GLY A 756 -17.46 49.75 -7.60
N LYS A 757 -17.46 48.65 -6.85
CA LYS A 757 -16.52 48.41 -5.75
C LYS A 757 -15.90 47.03 -5.95
N ILE A 758 -14.57 46.97 -5.90
CA ILE A 758 -13.84 45.69 -5.90
C ILE A 758 -13.20 45.56 -4.51
N PRO A 759 -13.67 44.65 -3.66
CA PRO A 759 -13.11 44.47 -2.34
C PRO A 759 -11.71 43.83 -2.41
N ALA A 760 -10.88 44.10 -1.40
CA ALA A 760 -9.68 43.33 -1.13
C ALA A 760 -9.95 42.34 0.00
N THR A 761 -9.74 41.06 -0.27
CA THR A 761 -9.88 39.99 0.72
C THR A 761 -8.50 39.56 1.20
N VAL A 762 -8.29 39.58 2.51
CA VAL A 762 -7.10 39.04 3.17
C VAL A 762 -7.50 37.77 3.91
N TYR A 763 -7.41 36.63 3.21
CA TYR A 763 -7.87 35.32 3.71
C TYR A 763 -7.20 34.93 5.04
N ASP A 764 -5.89 35.15 5.17
CA ASP A 764 -5.14 34.86 6.41
C ASP A 764 -5.67 35.59 7.65
N LEU A 765 -6.30 36.75 7.46
CA LEU A 765 -6.87 37.58 8.52
C LEU A 765 -8.39 37.49 8.57
N ALA A 766 -9.02 36.62 7.76
CA ALA A 766 -10.46 36.45 7.63
C ALA A 766 -11.21 37.79 7.47
N SER A 767 -10.64 38.68 6.65
CA SER A 767 -11.08 40.08 6.53
C SER A 767 -11.30 40.45 5.07
N LYS A 768 -12.40 41.16 4.78
CA LYS A 768 -12.72 41.73 3.47
C LYS A 768 -12.94 43.23 3.62
N ILE A 769 -12.20 44.00 2.84
CA ILE A 769 -12.17 45.45 2.94
C ILE A 769 -12.70 46.04 1.63
N THR A 770 -13.65 46.95 1.73
CA THR A 770 -14.29 47.61 0.60
C THR A 770 -14.19 49.11 0.78
N ILE A 771 -13.89 49.87 -0.29
CA ILE A 771 -14.08 51.33 -0.25
C ILE A 771 -15.58 51.59 -0.40
N GLN A 772 -16.25 52.04 0.66
CA GLN A 772 -17.69 52.31 0.61
C GLN A 772 -17.97 53.67 -0.01
N GLU A 773 -17.24 54.69 0.42
CA GLU A 773 -17.44 56.08 0.03
C GLU A 773 -16.10 56.84 0.05
N ILE A 774 -15.95 57.76 -0.89
CA ILE A 774 -14.85 58.71 -0.95
C ILE A 774 -15.44 60.08 -0.61
N LEU A 775 -14.86 60.79 0.37
CA LEU A 775 -15.31 62.12 0.81
C LEU A 775 -14.24 63.18 0.50
N PRO A 776 -14.23 63.74 -0.73
CA PRO A 776 -13.16 64.65 -1.18
C PRO A 776 -13.08 65.94 -0.36
N ALA A 777 -14.21 66.46 0.10
CA ALA A 777 -14.27 67.70 0.88
C ALA A 777 -13.59 67.59 2.25
N GLU A 778 -13.49 66.38 2.79
CA GLU A 778 -12.96 66.09 4.12
C GLU A 778 -11.62 65.35 4.08
N ASN A 779 -11.09 65.09 2.87
CA ASN A 779 -9.91 64.27 2.62
C ASN A 779 -9.96 62.92 3.38
N SER A 780 -11.13 62.29 3.42
CA SER A 780 -11.38 61.06 4.18
C SER A 780 -12.14 60.02 3.36
N PHE A 781 -12.08 58.78 3.82
CA PHE A 781 -12.61 57.61 3.14
C PHE A 781 -13.41 56.79 4.13
N VAL A 782 -14.52 56.21 3.68
CA VAL A 782 -15.28 55.24 4.47
C VAL A 782 -14.92 53.86 3.95
N LEU A 783 -14.28 53.06 4.78
CA LEU A 783 -13.98 51.66 4.50
C LEU A 783 -15.06 50.79 5.13
N GLY A 784 -15.61 49.84 4.37
CA GLY A 784 -16.45 48.77 4.88
C GLY A 784 -15.59 47.56 5.19
N ILE A 785 -15.68 47.05 6.41
CA ILE A 785 -14.93 45.89 6.87
C ILE A 785 -15.93 44.77 7.17
N SER A 786 -15.86 43.68 6.41
CA SER A 786 -16.55 42.44 6.73
C SER A 786 -15.57 41.41 7.29
N ARG A 787 -16.07 40.58 8.20
CA ARG A 787 -15.29 39.56 8.90
C ARG A 787 -15.90 38.19 8.65
N THR A 788 -15.08 37.16 8.68
CA THR A 788 -15.53 35.76 8.64
C THR A 788 -14.72 34.92 9.62
N GLN A 789 -15.03 33.64 9.71
CA GLN A 789 -14.24 32.71 10.52
C GLN A 789 -12.87 32.47 9.86
N LYS A 790 -11.79 32.46 10.65
CA LYS A 790 -10.48 32.01 10.16
C LYS A 790 -10.59 30.57 9.64
N ASP A 791 -9.89 30.27 8.56
CA ASP A 791 -9.72 28.88 8.10
C ASP A 791 -9.21 28.00 9.23
N TRP A 792 -9.61 26.73 9.19
CA TRP A 792 -9.26 25.79 10.24
C TRP A 792 -9.01 24.40 9.69
N ILE A 793 -8.35 23.56 10.48
CA ILE A 793 -8.21 22.12 10.22
C ILE A 793 -8.44 21.34 11.50
N ILE A 794 -8.95 20.12 11.37
CA ILE A 794 -8.97 19.14 12.47
C ILE A 794 -7.80 18.20 12.29
N LEU A 795 -6.89 18.21 13.25
CA LEU A 795 -5.65 17.46 13.21
C LEU A 795 -5.64 16.34 14.24
N GLU A 796 -5.26 15.14 13.79
CA GLU A 796 -4.82 14.04 14.65
C GLU A 796 -3.30 13.93 14.63
N ALA A 797 -2.70 13.87 15.81
CA ALA A 797 -1.27 13.64 15.96
C ALA A 797 -1.01 12.42 16.85
N VAL A 798 -0.23 11.46 16.32
CA VAL A 798 0.01 10.16 16.97
C VAL A 798 1.49 9.85 17.03
N GLU A 799 1.99 9.54 18.22
CA GLU A 799 3.36 9.05 18.42
C GLU A 799 3.41 7.51 18.35
N LYS A 800 4.30 6.97 17.52
CA LYS A 800 4.57 5.54 17.35
C LYS A 800 5.98 5.22 17.87
N PRO A 801 6.13 4.78 19.12
CA PRO A 801 7.46 4.57 19.72
C PRO A 801 8.14 3.33 19.15
N PHE A 802 9.46 3.42 18.97
CA PHE A 802 10.38 2.35 18.57
C PHE A 802 10.02 1.60 17.28
N ILE A 803 9.23 2.20 16.39
CA ILE A 803 8.87 1.63 15.08
C ILE A 803 10.10 1.28 14.24
N ASN A 804 11.23 1.97 14.39
CA ASN A 804 12.46 1.64 13.69
C ASN A 804 12.98 0.22 14.00
N ILE A 805 12.65 -0.35 15.16
CA ILE A 805 12.99 -1.75 15.50
C ILE A 805 12.21 -2.70 14.58
N LEU A 806 10.94 -2.39 14.26
CA LEU A 806 10.14 -3.16 13.30
C LEU A 806 10.83 -3.17 11.93
N TRP A 807 11.16 -1.99 11.40
CA TRP A 807 11.79 -1.86 10.08
C TRP A 807 13.18 -2.49 10.01
N LEU A 808 13.98 -2.34 11.07
CA LEU A 808 15.28 -3.02 11.17
C LEU A 808 15.11 -4.55 11.23
N GLY A 809 14.10 -5.03 11.95
CA GLY A 809 13.74 -6.45 11.99
C GLY A 809 13.36 -6.99 10.61
N THR A 810 12.56 -6.24 9.85
CA THR A 810 12.21 -6.54 8.45
C THR A 810 13.44 -6.63 7.56
N PHE A 811 14.40 -5.70 7.71
CA PHE A 811 15.63 -5.72 6.94
C PHE A 811 16.50 -6.95 7.25
N LEU A 812 16.69 -7.28 8.53
CA LEU A 812 17.41 -8.48 8.95
C LEU A 812 16.72 -9.76 8.49
N PHE A 813 15.39 -9.81 8.57
CA PHE A 813 14.59 -10.92 8.07
C PHE A 813 14.90 -11.21 6.59
N SER A 814 14.87 -10.17 5.75
CA SER A 814 15.18 -10.24 4.31
C SER A 814 16.63 -10.69 4.04
N ILE A 815 17.61 -10.17 4.79
CA ILE A 815 19.02 -10.61 4.70
C ILE A 815 19.17 -12.09 5.04
N GLY A 816 18.52 -12.54 6.11
CA GLY A 816 18.56 -13.93 6.55
C GLY A 816 18.06 -14.90 5.48
N PHE A 817 16.94 -14.55 4.85
CA PHE A 817 16.42 -15.27 3.68
C PHE A 817 17.41 -15.23 2.50
N GLY A 818 17.98 -14.08 2.17
CA GLY A 818 18.96 -13.94 1.10
C GLY A 818 20.17 -14.86 1.26
N ILE A 819 20.73 -14.92 2.48
CA ILE A 819 21.85 -15.83 2.81
C ILE A 819 21.41 -17.29 2.67
N ALA A 820 20.22 -17.63 3.18
CA ALA A 820 19.69 -18.99 3.09
C ALA A 820 19.47 -19.45 1.64
N ILE A 821 18.88 -18.59 0.81
CA ILE A 821 18.65 -18.84 -0.62
C ILE A 821 19.99 -19.02 -1.34
N TYR A 822 20.94 -18.10 -1.15
CA TYR A 822 22.25 -18.18 -1.77
C TYR A 822 22.96 -19.49 -1.42
N ARG A 823 22.95 -19.88 -0.15
CA ARG A 823 23.48 -21.17 0.29
C ARG A 823 22.81 -22.33 -0.44
N ARG A 824 21.47 -22.40 -0.44
CA ARG A 824 20.75 -23.52 -1.09
C ARG A 824 20.95 -23.57 -2.59
N TYR A 825 21.04 -22.41 -3.24
CA TYR A 825 21.38 -22.33 -4.66
C TYR A 825 22.79 -22.86 -4.93
N THR A 826 23.78 -22.52 -4.10
CA THR A 826 25.14 -23.07 -4.26
C THR A 826 25.18 -24.59 -4.06
N GLU A 827 24.45 -25.12 -3.08
CA GLU A 827 24.28 -26.57 -2.87
C GLU A 827 23.65 -27.22 -4.12
N PHE A 828 22.58 -26.63 -4.65
CA PHE A 828 21.90 -27.09 -5.87
C PHE A 828 22.83 -27.10 -7.09
N LYS A 829 23.56 -26.00 -7.35
CA LYS A 829 24.48 -25.89 -8.48
C LYS A 829 25.60 -26.94 -8.40
N GLN A 830 26.16 -27.18 -7.21
CA GLN A 830 27.18 -28.21 -7.00
C GLN A 830 26.64 -29.61 -7.30
N MET A 831 25.40 -29.91 -6.91
CA MET A 831 24.77 -31.22 -7.17
C MET A 831 24.44 -31.41 -8.66
N ARG A 832 23.90 -30.37 -9.31
CA ARG A 832 23.65 -30.38 -10.75
C ARG A 832 24.93 -30.69 -11.54
N ASN A 833 26.03 -30.04 -11.18
CA ASN A 833 27.33 -30.28 -11.81
C ASN A 833 27.83 -31.73 -11.60
N LYS A 834 27.35 -32.43 -10.56
CA LYS A 834 27.64 -33.84 -10.29
C LYS A 834 26.63 -34.81 -10.92
N GLY A 835 25.65 -34.32 -11.69
CA GLY A 835 24.61 -35.15 -12.32
C GLY A 835 23.60 -35.75 -11.34
N MET A 836 23.54 -35.24 -10.10
CA MET A 836 22.67 -35.74 -9.04
C MET A 836 21.28 -35.04 -9.03
N GLU A 837 20.73 -34.72 -10.21
CA GLU A 837 19.45 -33.99 -10.38
C GLU A 837 18.17 -34.82 -10.11
#